data_AF-A0A849WAC8-F1
#
_entry.id   AF-A0A849WAC8-F1
#
_cell.length_a   1.000
_cell.length_b   1.000
_cell.length_c   1.000
_cell.angle_alpha   90.00
_cell.angle_beta   90.00
_cell.angle_gamma   90.00
#
_symmetry.space_group_name_H-M   'P 1'
#
loop_
_entity.id
_entity.type
_entity.pdbx_description
1 polymer ?
#
loop_
_entity_poly.entity_id
_entity_poly.type
_entity_poly.pdbx_seq_one_letter_code
_entity_poly.pdbx_strand_id
1 'polypeptide(L)'
;MSDIIRQNYDDYIYLEIPKEIPLDAEQIKKLQAIAGEAKGQSKKIVFSPPTNFKIATKDQSSFLNALKKDLGDKILFVPQEGLQWSKSWNKFFELGFPLVEKHKGILWATGKGMHRQIQTLELGKTLYLQCSGNMNIKDFSVELDKALERLPESCKIQTVPVSISLGNVSVWSYLEGALIIDIANVFVLNKGFFQALTQSLQKKNLTPDSENIYFFTSGLFQSWLLKQGLETKSLHEISNIIHVMPDTDKQYNEIVASEVRALAKLSTKQSPPMVFLSYQVKGKEQSIRTIESFYPDIIITEEISDANYLKQHLPEDLAKRLYSITPSNDPGLLILSPEMISQGYDLSLYSEYLISRYRNNRGFPNDTYIYYMNAQAAYLKKVTAFFIMEFDYLLEQKQKDILGSLAECEPKGEKQGSFTISLLQDKILKLDMELPLSMQGASTLLSRYPQLFAHHYNELCSPLRLFLRSDPSLDMIQSSLHLVHDYNELSLKQEGFWLEARLQENHSVLTIKSNADKSLEKRCFSFFAILNGSDVFHRLPDKEIFISLISTLWENYQNDFKHQSQGFLITLTASAESSEMKVFQSEINRLVFREEGKDEQTKVQMMATFPYHKGSQRALLKLISHLFTKNPQDFKENAWRFACFEAVPQIVANCTMEQNISLDLSIDGDRWCCIFSSSSKEKNTIADRSRKMFDSGAGKVHIAENGRSITLIRNPKPDDMEIVADKEEESLHQELESLQENTILQDLEDQKSKEAEERSLRLQKIYDKALSTYNKKYGFEENELEPSETQKPSAKTLEQALKIKIMQRKQPDLSHIKKRRNIMLGVGAFFFVLLVGFLSYAFLGEIKPTNEGLFLVDTESPLFVPPASSGPQIAIALPPGPAKDLVEEICQTINLGRTLDHDQINAMIKKLYFCEESFKACPDIYNLMGRLFWYKIHLDQYEKYFSSVLREQWKKESLLAFELALQKYRQNQFHSNFRIAISGWQAERRIYPENQNQISYSTNQEAMQDVEKIIEQIKKITIQ
;
A
#
# COMPACT_ATOMS: atom_id res chain seq x y z
N MET A 1 4.24 44.91 16.61
CA MET A 1 4.18 44.48 18.02
C MET A 1 3.07 43.45 18.11
N SER A 2 3.33 42.26 18.65
CA SER A 2 2.28 41.31 18.97
C SER A 2 1.36 41.93 20.03
N ASP A 3 0.04 41.76 19.88
CA ASP A 3 -0.96 42.14 20.88
C ASP A 3 -1.71 40.87 21.33
N ILE A 4 -2.52 40.95 22.39
CA ILE A 4 -3.30 39.79 22.85
C ILE A 4 -4.25 39.32 21.75
N ILE A 5 -4.18 38.03 21.39
CA ILE A 5 -5.07 37.48 20.37
C ILE A 5 -6.45 37.23 20.95
N ARG A 6 -7.46 37.70 20.22
CA ARG A 6 -8.87 37.60 20.58
C ARG A 6 -9.66 37.01 19.42
N GLN A 7 -10.33 35.89 19.69
CA GLN A 7 -11.32 35.30 18.80
C GLN A 7 -12.69 35.38 19.49
N ASN A 8 -13.67 36.02 18.84
CA ASN A 8 -15.04 36.10 19.36
C ASN A 8 -15.86 34.97 18.73
N TYR A 9 -16.40 34.09 19.56
CA TYR A 9 -17.43 33.12 19.21
C TYR A 9 -18.77 33.58 19.77
N ASP A 10 -19.87 32.87 19.47
CA ASP A 10 -21.20 33.26 19.92
C ASP A 10 -21.32 33.21 21.45
N ASP A 11 -21.01 32.06 22.07
CA ASP A 11 -21.14 31.85 23.53
C ASP A 11 -19.95 32.39 24.34
N TYR A 12 -18.78 32.58 23.72
CA TYR A 12 -17.53 32.83 24.42
C TYR A 12 -16.51 33.65 23.62
N ILE A 13 -15.49 34.14 24.32
CA ILE A 13 -14.32 34.79 23.76
C ILE A 13 -13.11 33.92 24.09
N TYR A 14 -12.37 33.49 23.08
CA TYR A 14 -11.05 32.89 23.26
C TYR A 14 -10.01 34.01 23.27
N LEU A 15 -9.21 34.05 24.34
CA LEU A 15 -8.15 35.03 24.54
C LEU A 15 -6.83 34.30 24.73
N GLU A 16 -5.83 34.63 23.93
CA GLU A 16 -4.53 33.99 23.98
C GLU A 16 -3.42 35.03 24.14
N ILE A 17 -2.55 34.83 25.15
CA ILE A 17 -1.42 35.72 25.38
C ILE A 17 -0.16 35.13 24.73
N PRO A 18 0.57 35.90 23.91
CA PRO A 18 1.87 35.49 23.40
C PRO A 18 2.92 35.30 24.49
N LYS A 19 3.78 34.28 24.34
CA LYS A 19 4.93 34.04 25.24
C LYS A 19 5.87 35.25 25.36
N GLU A 20 5.85 36.12 24.36
CA GLU A 20 6.63 37.35 24.26
C GLU A 20 6.07 38.50 25.10
N ILE A 21 4.75 38.52 25.32
CA ILE A 21 4.09 39.63 25.98
C ILE A 21 4.21 39.42 27.51
N PRO A 22 4.93 40.30 28.23
CA PRO A 22 4.83 40.30 29.68
C PRO A 22 3.42 40.74 30.07
N LEU A 23 2.86 40.11 31.10
CA LEU A 23 1.68 40.66 31.78
C LEU A 23 2.13 41.81 32.68
N ASP A 24 2.31 42.96 32.05
CA ASP A 24 2.55 44.26 32.66
C ASP A 24 1.23 45.01 32.94
N ALA A 25 1.32 46.20 33.53
CA ALA A 25 0.17 47.01 33.91
C ALA A 25 -0.70 47.47 32.71
N GLU A 26 -0.14 47.64 31.51
CA GLU A 26 -0.90 48.03 30.32
C GLU A 26 -1.70 46.85 29.78
N GLN A 27 -1.05 45.70 29.64
CA GLN A 27 -1.69 44.46 29.18
C GLN A 27 -2.75 43.96 30.16
N ILE A 28 -2.50 44.10 31.47
CA ILE A 28 -3.48 43.93 32.54
C ILE A 28 -4.71 44.82 32.33
N LYS A 29 -4.51 46.10 31.99
CA LYS A 29 -5.60 47.05 31.76
C LYS A 29 -6.39 46.73 30.47
N LYS A 30 -5.73 46.29 29.39
CA LYS A 30 -6.40 45.77 28.18
C LYS A 30 -7.26 44.55 28.51
N LEU A 31 -6.74 43.60 29.28
CA LEU A 31 -7.48 42.41 29.71
C LEU A 31 -8.66 42.75 30.63
N GLN A 32 -8.54 43.75 31.51
CA GLN A 32 -9.66 44.26 32.30
C GLN A 32 -10.76 44.89 31.43
N ALA A 33 -10.40 45.60 30.35
CA ALA A 33 -11.38 46.15 29.43
C ALA A 33 -12.14 45.04 28.66
N ILE A 34 -11.42 44.04 28.14
CA ILE A 34 -12.03 42.88 27.46
C ILE A 34 -12.90 42.07 28.45
N ALA A 35 -12.45 41.93 29.71
CA ALA A 35 -13.23 41.28 30.76
C ALA A 35 -14.54 42.04 31.05
N GLY A 36 -14.50 43.38 31.10
CA GLY A 36 -15.68 44.22 31.22
C GLY A 36 -16.64 44.10 30.03
N GLU A 37 -16.11 43.99 28.81
CA GLU A 37 -16.92 43.77 27.61
C GLU A 37 -17.61 42.39 27.62
N ALA A 38 -16.87 41.32 27.92
CA ALA A 38 -17.41 39.96 28.05
C ALA A 38 -18.50 39.90 29.12
N LYS A 39 -18.29 40.57 30.26
CA LYS A 39 -19.28 40.73 31.33
C LYS A 39 -20.55 41.42 30.83
N GLY A 40 -20.41 42.51 30.07
CA GLY A 40 -21.53 43.24 29.45
C GLY A 40 -22.30 42.43 28.39
N GLN A 41 -21.60 41.61 27.60
CA GLN A 41 -22.19 40.70 26.62
C GLN A 41 -22.63 39.35 27.22
N SER A 42 -22.44 39.15 28.53
CA SER A 42 -22.64 37.90 29.26
C SER A 42 -21.85 36.67 28.78
N LYS A 43 -20.90 36.83 27.85
CA LYS A 43 -20.07 35.75 27.29
C LYS A 43 -19.08 35.19 28.30
N LYS A 44 -18.71 33.91 28.11
CA LYS A 44 -17.60 33.27 28.82
C LYS A 44 -16.26 33.66 28.20
N ILE A 45 -15.17 33.49 28.96
CA ILE A 45 -13.80 33.66 28.49
C ILE A 45 -13.03 32.34 28.66
N VAL A 46 -12.46 31.86 27.55
CA VAL A 46 -11.45 30.79 27.55
C VAL A 46 -10.10 31.46 27.37
N PHE A 47 -9.32 31.51 28.44
CA PHE A 47 -8.05 32.23 28.51
C PHE A 47 -6.88 31.26 28.36
N SER A 48 -5.98 31.54 27.42
CA SER A 48 -4.86 30.68 27.04
C SER A 48 -3.53 31.40 27.26
N PRO A 49 -3.04 31.46 28.51
CA PRO A 49 -1.75 32.03 28.82
C PRO A 49 -0.63 31.10 28.36
N PRO A 50 0.59 31.61 28.22
CA PRO A 50 1.68 30.84 27.67
C PRO A 50 2.36 29.95 28.71
N THR A 51 2.91 28.82 28.29
CA THR A 51 3.54 27.84 29.20
C THR A 51 4.54 28.45 30.19
N ASN A 52 5.37 29.40 29.73
CA ASN A 52 6.42 30.05 30.52
C ASN A 52 6.16 31.54 30.83
N PHE A 53 4.89 31.90 31.09
CA PHE A 53 4.51 33.29 31.39
C PHE A 53 5.19 33.85 32.65
N LYS A 54 5.47 35.16 32.65
CA LYS A 54 5.83 35.94 33.84
C LYS A 54 4.81 37.07 34.01
N ILE A 55 4.43 37.35 35.25
CA ILE A 55 3.63 38.53 35.61
C ILE A 55 4.45 39.40 36.55
N ALA A 56 4.48 40.71 36.29
CA ALA A 56 5.19 41.68 37.13
C ALA A 56 4.53 41.79 38.51
N THR A 57 5.34 41.80 39.57
CA THR A 57 4.89 41.41 40.92
C THR A 57 4.03 42.41 41.68
N LYS A 58 3.95 43.70 41.28
CA LYS A 58 3.14 44.70 42.01
C LYS A 58 1.65 44.67 41.64
N ASP A 59 1.31 44.48 40.37
CA ASP A 59 -0.08 44.60 39.87
C ASP A 59 -0.74 43.25 39.56
N GLN A 60 0.03 42.14 39.60
CA GLN A 60 -0.50 40.78 39.39
C GLN A 60 -1.71 40.48 40.29
N SER A 61 -1.55 40.69 41.60
CA SER A 61 -2.53 40.24 42.58
C SER A 61 -3.82 41.07 42.52
N SER A 62 -3.73 42.36 42.22
CA SER A 62 -4.92 43.21 42.04
C SER A 62 -5.67 42.85 40.76
N PHE A 63 -4.97 42.59 39.66
CA PHE A 63 -5.57 42.13 38.39
C PHE A 63 -6.30 40.79 38.54
N LEU A 64 -5.63 39.78 39.11
CA LEU A 64 -6.22 38.45 39.24
C LEU A 64 -7.36 38.44 40.27
N ASN A 65 -7.29 39.24 41.33
CA ASN A 65 -8.42 39.44 42.24
C ASN A 65 -9.59 40.18 41.55
N ALA A 66 -9.32 41.13 40.64
CA ALA A 66 -10.35 41.79 39.85
C ALA A 66 -11.03 40.81 38.86
N LEU A 67 -10.27 40.03 38.08
CA LEU A 67 -10.82 38.97 37.22
C LEU A 67 -11.69 37.99 38.03
N LYS A 68 -11.23 37.56 39.20
CA LYS A 68 -11.98 36.65 40.07
C LYS A 68 -13.27 37.28 40.62
N LYS A 69 -13.27 38.60 40.88
CA LYS A 69 -14.44 39.36 41.33
C LYS A 69 -15.46 39.61 40.20
N ASP A 70 -14.98 39.91 39.00
CA ASP A 70 -15.82 40.37 37.88
C ASP A 70 -16.27 39.27 36.91
N LEU A 71 -15.51 38.17 36.82
CA LEU A 71 -15.73 37.05 35.88
C LEU A 71 -15.57 35.67 36.53
N GLY A 72 -15.57 35.53 37.86
CA GLY A 72 -15.09 34.32 38.56
C GLY A 72 -15.63 32.96 38.06
N ASP A 73 -16.90 32.88 37.67
CA ASP A 73 -17.57 31.69 37.10
C ASP A 73 -17.64 31.69 35.56
N LYS A 74 -17.25 32.80 34.92
CA LYS A 74 -17.25 33.05 33.47
C LYS A 74 -15.86 33.07 32.85
N ILE A 75 -14.80 32.76 33.59
CA ILE A 75 -13.43 32.63 33.06
C ILE A 75 -12.83 31.26 33.41
N LEU A 76 -12.18 30.62 32.44
CA LEU A 76 -11.29 29.49 32.69
C LEU A 76 -9.97 29.61 31.95
N PHE A 77 -8.99 28.83 32.39
CA PHE A 77 -7.62 28.86 31.91
C PHE A 77 -7.29 27.54 31.23
N VAL A 78 -6.96 27.57 29.93
CA VAL A 78 -6.50 26.42 29.14
C VAL A 78 -5.01 26.53 28.85
N PRO A 79 -4.25 25.42 28.85
CA PRO A 79 -2.86 25.42 28.43
C PRO A 79 -2.76 25.81 26.95
N GLN A 80 -1.80 26.69 26.64
CA GLN A 80 -1.08 26.52 25.38
C GLN A 80 -0.29 25.21 25.46
N GLU A 81 -0.27 24.47 24.36
CA GLU A 81 0.38 23.16 24.29
C GLU A 81 1.89 23.28 24.50
N GLY A 82 2.47 22.36 25.27
CA GLY A 82 3.89 22.32 25.54
C GLY A 82 4.32 21.11 26.36
N LEU A 83 5.63 20.90 26.42
CA LEU A 83 6.28 19.86 27.23
C LEU A 83 6.13 20.16 28.74
N GLN A 84 6.28 21.42 29.09
CA GLN A 84 6.30 21.95 30.46
C GLN A 84 5.42 23.18 30.56
N TRP A 85 4.83 23.37 31.74
CA TRP A 85 4.29 24.64 32.19
C TRP A 85 5.09 25.12 33.40
N SER A 86 5.47 26.39 33.40
CA SER A 86 6.25 27.02 34.46
C SER A 86 5.49 27.11 35.78
N LYS A 87 6.22 27.23 36.89
CA LYS A 87 5.65 27.49 38.23
C LYS A 87 4.74 28.73 38.30
N SER A 88 4.77 29.62 37.31
CA SER A 88 3.81 30.73 37.21
C SER A 88 2.36 30.23 37.07
N TRP A 89 2.13 29.09 36.42
CA TRP A 89 0.81 28.45 36.34
C TRP A 89 0.26 28.06 37.71
N ASN A 90 1.13 27.69 38.65
CA ASN A 90 0.75 27.41 40.03
C ASN A 90 0.10 28.63 40.68
N LYS A 91 0.37 29.88 40.22
CA LYS A 91 -0.33 31.07 40.72
C LYS A 91 -1.81 31.12 40.34
N PHE A 92 -2.19 30.67 39.14
CA PHE A 92 -3.62 30.58 38.76
C PHE A 92 -4.33 29.53 39.62
N PHE A 93 -3.65 28.40 39.85
CA PHE A 93 -4.09 27.32 40.71
C PHE A 93 -4.23 27.75 42.19
N GLU A 94 -3.22 28.41 42.75
CA GLU A 94 -3.19 28.97 44.11
C GLU A 94 -4.31 29.99 44.34
N LEU A 95 -4.59 30.83 43.33
CA LEU A 95 -5.68 31.80 43.35
C LEU A 95 -7.05 31.15 43.08
N GLY A 96 -7.10 29.86 42.78
CA GLY A 96 -8.32 29.06 42.64
C GLY A 96 -9.09 29.30 41.34
N PHE A 97 -8.40 29.61 40.24
CA PHE A 97 -9.01 29.61 38.90
C PHE A 97 -9.15 28.18 38.36
N PRO A 98 -10.19 27.90 37.55
CA PRO A 98 -10.34 26.60 36.91
C PRO A 98 -9.32 26.42 35.78
N LEU A 99 -8.60 25.30 35.82
CA LEU A 99 -7.55 24.89 34.88
C LEU A 99 -7.95 23.58 34.21
N VAL A 100 -8.05 23.56 32.87
CA VAL A 100 -8.59 22.42 32.10
C VAL A 100 -7.86 22.27 30.75
N GLU A 101 -7.88 21.07 30.14
CA GLU A 101 -7.40 20.85 28.77
C GLU A 101 -8.20 21.66 27.72
N LYS A 102 -7.61 22.03 26.57
CA LYS A 102 -8.25 22.93 25.58
C LYS A 102 -9.63 22.45 25.13
N HIS A 103 -9.79 21.15 24.82
CA HIS A 103 -11.06 20.56 24.38
C HIS A 103 -12.14 20.66 25.48
N LYS A 104 -11.79 20.38 26.73
CA LYS A 104 -12.65 20.58 27.91
C LYS A 104 -13.08 22.04 28.02
N GLY A 105 -12.15 22.98 27.86
CA GLY A 105 -12.43 24.42 27.91
C GLY A 105 -13.53 24.85 26.94
N ILE A 106 -13.51 24.32 25.72
CA ILE A 106 -14.50 24.61 24.67
C ILE A 106 -15.88 23.97 24.99
N LEU A 107 -15.91 22.76 25.55
CA LEU A 107 -17.16 22.10 25.97
C LEU A 107 -17.88 22.89 27.07
N TRP A 108 -17.16 23.40 28.08
CA TRP A 108 -17.74 24.30 29.08
C TRP A 108 -18.21 25.61 28.48
N ALA A 109 -17.44 26.18 27.53
CA ALA A 109 -17.79 27.44 26.90
C ALA A 109 -19.14 27.35 26.19
N THR A 110 -19.30 26.34 25.34
CA THR A 110 -20.52 26.02 24.57
C THR A 110 -21.67 25.43 25.38
N GLY A 111 -21.49 25.19 26.69
CA GLY A 111 -22.58 24.79 27.59
C GLY A 111 -23.13 23.38 27.36
N LYS A 112 -22.45 22.53 26.57
CA LYS A 112 -22.82 21.12 26.39
C LYS A 112 -22.75 20.41 27.75
N GLY A 113 -23.84 19.75 28.13
CA GLY A 113 -24.03 19.21 29.48
C GLY A 113 -22.98 18.17 29.86
N MET A 114 -22.50 18.24 31.11
CA MET A 114 -21.53 17.29 31.66
C MET A 114 -22.20 16.47 32.75
N HIS A 115 -22.30 15.16 32.55
CA HIS A 115 -22.75 14.26 33.62
C HIS A 115 -21.73 14.34 34.77
N ARG A 116 -22.22 14.48 36.00
CA ARG A 116 -21.39 14.38 37.20
C ARG A 116 -21.56 12.97 37.77
N GLN A 117 -20.45 12.30 38.05
CA GLN A 117 -20.47 10.98 38.66
C GLN A 117 -19.21 10.83 39.52
N ILE A 118 -19.39 10.33 40.73
CA ILE A 118 -18.30 9.88 41.59
C ILE A 118 -18.79 8.53 42.14
N GLN A 119 -18.12 7.45 41.77
CA GLN A 119 -18.46 6.12 42.24
C GLN A 119 -17.23 5.23 42.35
N THR A 120 -17.20 4.39 43.38
CA THR A 120 -16.17 3.35 43.53
C THR A 120 -16.71 2.04 42.95
N LEU A 121 -16.04 1.53 41.92
CA LEU A 121 -16.29 0.22 41.32
C LEU A 121 -15.26 -0.80 41.84
N GLU A 122 -15.66 -2.05 41.99
CA GLU A 122 -14.78 -3.14 42.41
C GLU A 122 -14.34 -3.98 41.21
N LEU A 123 -13.07 -3.82 40.82
CA LEU A 123 -12.40 -4.61 39.80
C LEU A 123 -11.66 -5.77 40.48
N GLY A 124 -12.44 -6.71 41.05
CA GLY A 124 -11.90 -7.83 41.82
C GLY A 124 -11.37 -7.36 43.17
N LYS A 125 -10.03 -7.30 43.33
CA LYS A 125 -9.38 -6.70 44.52
C LYS A 125 -8.77 -5.32 44.25
N THR A 126 -9.02 -4.75 43.07
CA THR A 126 -8.62 -3.39 42.72
C THR A 126 -9.84 -2.49 42.76
N LEU A 127 -9.71 -1.35 43.42
CA LEU A 127 -10.77 -0.36 43.54
C LEU A 127 -10.60 0.67 42.42
N TYR A 128 -11.69 1.00 41.73
CA TYR A 128 -11.69 1.96 40.65
C TYR A 128 -12.62 3.12 41.02
N LEU A 129 -12.04 4.22 41.48
CA LEU A 129 -12.75 5.45 41.80
C LEU A 129 -12.93 6.26 40.52
N GLN A 130 -14.09 6.09 39.89
CA GLN A 130 -14.47 6.81 38.67
C GLN A 130 -14.97 8.21 39.03
N CYS A 131 -14.35 9.24 38.45
CA CYS A 131 -14.76 10.63 38.62
C CYS A 131 -15.02 11.29 37.26
N SER A 132 -16.20 11.88 37.08
CA SER A 132 -16.58 12.59 35.85
C SER A 132 -17.27 13.93 36.10
N GLY A 133 -17.11 14.84 35.15
CA GLY A 133 -17.71 16.16 35.15
C GLY A 133 -17.14 17.09 36.22
N ASN A 134 -17.98 18.03 36.68
CA ASN A 134 -17.58 19.04 37.68
C ASN A 134 -17.86 18.54 39.11
N MET A 135 -16.87 17.86 39.70
CA MET A 135 -16.97 17.16 40.98
C MET A 135 -17.34 18.06 42.17
N ASN A 136 -18.07 17.49 43.12
CA ASN A 136 -18.17 18.03 44.48
C ASN A 136 -17.04 17.45 45.34
N ILE A 137 -16.22 18.33 45.94
CA ILE A 137 -15.05 17.95 46.74
C ILE A 137 -15.44 17.16 47.99
N LYS A 138 -16.61 17.44 48.60
CA LYS A 138 -17.08 16.68 49.77
C LYS A 138 -17.42 15.24 49.38
N ASP A 139 -18.16 15.08 48.30
CA ASP A 139 -18.61 13.76 47.82
C ASP A 139 -17.38 12.95 47.35
N PHE A 140 -16.42 13.59 46.66
CA PHE A 140 -15.12 13.00 46.34
C PHE A 140 -14.37 12.54 47.59
N SER A 141 -14.24 13.38 48.61
CA SER A 141 -13.52 13.02 49.85
C SER A 141 -14.19 11.87 50.59
N VAL A 142 -15.53 11.82 50.60
CA VAL A 142 -16.31 10.74 51.23
C VAL A 142 -16.14 9.41 50.48
N GLU A 143 -16.24 9.41 49.15
CA GLU A 143 -16.03 8.19 48.35
C GLU A 143 -14.56 7.74 48.35
N LEU A 144 -13.62 8.67 48.36
CA LEU A 144 -12.19 8.37 48.49
C LEU A 144 -11.86 7.79 49.87
N ASP A 145 -12.36 8.38 50.97
CA ASP A 145 -12.17 7.82 52.31
C ASP A 145 -12.73 6.39 52.39
N LYS A 146 -13.94 6.14 51.84
CA LYS A 146 -14.53 4.79 51.74
C LYS A 146 -13.68 3.84 50.91
N ALA A 147 -13.15 4.27 49.77
CA ALA A 147 -12.27 3.44 48.94
C ALA A 147 -10.97 3.09 49.70
N LEU A 148 -10.36 4.07 50.37
CA LEU A 148 -9.14 3.89 51.16
C LEU A 148 -9.34 3.07 52.44
N GLU A 149 -10.54 3.05 53.01
CA GLU A 149 -10.90 2.10 54.09
C GLU A 149 -10.98 0.65 53.62
N ARG A 150 -11.15 0.42 52.32
CA ARG A 150 -11.31 -0.89 51.70
C ARG A 150 -10.07 -1.37 50.94
N LEU A 151 -9.02 -0.53 50.86
CA LEU A 151 -7.80 -0.81 50.13
C LEU A 151 -6.97 -1.90 50.85
N PRO A 152 -6.61 -3.02 50.19
CA PRO A 152 -5.80 -4.07 50.81
C PRO A 152 -4.38 -3.61 51.20
N GLU A 153 -3.81 -4.25 52.23
CA GLU A 153 -2.48 -3.89 52.78
C GLU A 153 -1.30 -4.14 51.81
N SER A 154 -1.48 -4.93 50.76
CA SER A 154 -0.43 -5.22 49.76
C SER A 154 -0.95 -5.11 48.34
N CYS A 155 -0.30 -4.29 47.52
CA CYS A 155 -0.46 -4.28 46.06
C CYS A 155 0.42 -5.35 45.42
N LYS A 156 -0.06 -5.97 44.34
CA LYS A 156 0.71 -6.89 43.49
C LYS A 156 0.34 -6.68 42.03
N ILE A 157 1.37 -6.59 41.19
CA ILE A 157 1.26 -6.74 39.74
C ILE A 157 1.32 -8.24 39.43
N GLN A 158 0.24 -8.79 38.89
CA GLN A 158 0.12 -10.20 38.54
C GLN A 158 0.74 -10.48 37.17
N THR A 159 1.36 -11.65 37.01
CA THR A 159 1.93 -12.11 35.73
C THR A 159 0.87 -12.64 34.75
N VAL A 160 -0.34 -12.90 35.24
CA VAL A 160 -1.49 -13.34 34.44
C VAL A 160 -2.69 -12.46 34.82
N PRO A 161 -3.34 -11.77 33.87
CA PRO A 161 -4.48 -10.91 34.16
C PRO A 161 -5.73 -11.74 34.49
N VAL A 162 -6.51 -11.25 35.45
CA VAL A 162 -7.77 -11.85 35.89
C VAL A 162 -8.93 -11.10 35.23
N SER A 163 -9.90 -11.86 34.71
CA SER A 163 -11.16 -11.32 34.19
C SER A 163 -12.17 -11.15 35.33
N ILE A 164 -12.76 -9.97 35.43
CA ILE A 164 -13.79 -9.59 36.40
C ILE A 164 -15.04 -9.19 35.63
N SER A 165 -16.18 -9.82 35.92
CA SER A 165 -17.46 -9.46 35.27
C SER A 165 -18.15 -8.31 36.00
N LEU A 166 -18.49 -7.26 35.26
CA LEU A 166 -19.23 -6.07 35.67
C LEU A 166 -20.45 -5.91 34.76
N GLY A 167 -21.45 -6.75 34.98
CA GLY A 167 -22.67 -6.82 34.16
C GLY A 167 -22.37 -7.32 32.75
N ASN A 168 -22.51 -6.44 31.76
CA ASN A 168 -22.26 -6.74 30.34
C ASN A 168 -20.81 -6.42 29.89
N VAL A 169 -19.92 -6.09 30.84
CA VAL A 169 -18.51 -5.76 30.60
C VAL A 169 -17.63 -6.74 31.38
N SER A 170 -16.67 -7.39 30.72
CA SER A 170 -15.59 -8.13 31.39
C SER A 170 -14.35 -7.25 31.45
N VAL A 171 -13.86 -6.93 32.63
CA VAL A 171 -12.64 -6.12 32.83
C VAL A 171 -11.48 -7.06 33.16
N TRP A 172 -10.41 -6.97 32.38
CA TRP A 172 -9.17 -7.69 32.59
C TRP A 172 -8.17 -6.75 33.28
N SER A 173 -7.78 -7.13 34.50
CA SER A 173 -6.80 -6.42 35.31
C SER A 173 -5.69 -7.37 35.74
N TYR A 174 -4.47 -6.84 35.81
CA TYR A 174 -3.33 -7.48 36.48
C TYR A 174 -2.89 -6.71 37.74
N LEU A 175 -3.61 -5.65 38.12
CA LEU A 175 -3.46 -5.04 39.44
C LEU A 175 -4.34 -5.78 40.45
N GLU A 176 -3.73 -6.15 41.58
CA GLU A 176 -4.41 -6.68 42.76
C GLU A 176 -4.06 -5.80 43.98
N GLY A 177 -5.06 -5.32 44.73
CA GLY A 177 -4.81 -4.50 45.92
C GLY A 177 -4.43 -3.04 45.64
N ALA A 178 -4.84 -2.51 44.48
CA ALA A 178 -4.60 -1.13 44.07
C ALA A 178 -5.88 -0.27 44.13
N LEU A 179 -5.71 1.05 44.23
CA LEU A 179 -6.72 2.06 43.97
C LEU A 179 -6.36 2.80 42.67
N ILE A 180 -7.23 2.69 41.67
CA ILE A 180 -7.17 3.48 40.44
C ILE A 180 -8.11 4.67 40.62
N ILE A 181 -7.57 5.87 40.48
CA ILE A 181 -8.31 7.13 40.55
C ILE A 181 -8.46 7.63 39.12
N ASP A 182 -9.60 7.34 38.49
CA ASP A 182 -9.93 7.87 37.17
C ASP A 182 -10.44 9.30 37.29
N ILE A 183 -9.69 10.19 36.65
CA ILE A 183 -10.04 11.59 36.48
C ILE A 183 -9.96 12.03 35.02
N ALA A 184 -9.88 11.10 34.07
CA ALA A 184 -9.79 11.44 32.66
C ALA A 184 -11.02 12.24 32.20
N ASN A 185 -12.21 11.93 32.71
CA ASN A 185 -13.42 12.71 32.45
C ASN A 185 -13.73 13.78 33.52
N VAL A 186 -12.81 14.07 34.45
CA VAL A 186 -12.95 15.21 35.37
C VAL A 186 -12.77 16.52 34.61
N PHE A 187 -13.66 17.46 34.90
CA PHE A 187 -13.68 18.76 34.26
C PHE A 187 -12.64 19.73 34.83
N VAL A 188 -12.67 20.03 36.13
CA VAL A 188 -11.73 20.95 36.81
C VAL A 188 -11.06 20.26 37.99
N LEU A 189 -9.73 20.29 38.02
CA LEU A 189 -8.94 19.95 39.19
C LEU A 189 -8.59 21.24 39.94
N ASN A 190 -9.06 21.38 41.18
CA ASN A 190 -8.88 22.59 42.00
C ASN A 190 -8.18 22.28 43.33
N LYS A 191 -7.69 23.31 44.03
CA LYS A 191 -6.93 23.15 45.28
C LYS A 191 -7.64 22.31 46.34
N GLY A 192 -8.98 22.40 46.43
CA GLY A 192 -9.76 21.60 47.37
C GLY A 192 -9.82 20.11 47.01
N PHE A 193 -9.85 19.75 45.72
CA PHE A 193 -9.69 18.36 45.27
C PHE A 193 -8.34 17.80 45.71
N PHE A 194 -7.25 18.53 45.46
CA PHE A 194 -5.91 18.07 45.84
C PHE A 194 -5.73 17.99 47.36
N GLN A 195 -6.25 18.96 48.11
CA GLN A 195 -6.26 18.91 49.58
C GLN A 195 -7.07 17.71 50.10
N ALA A 196 -8.24 17.42 49.53
CA ALA A 196 -9.03 16.25 49.90
C ALA A 196 -8.27 14.95 49.59
N LEU A 197 -7.70 14.82 48.38
CA LEU A 197 -6.91 13.65 47.98
C LEU A 197 -5.71 13.42 48.91
N THR A 198 -4.89 14.45 49.16
CA THR A 198 -3.74 14.36 50.06
C THR A 198 -4.16 14.05 51.50
N GLN A 199 -5.22 14.70 52.03
CA GLN A 199 -5.70 14.43 53.40
C GLN A 199 -6.24 13.00 53.55
N SER A 200 -7.03 12.53 52.59
CA SER A 200 -7.58 11.16 52.60
C SER A 200 -6.46 10.11 52.52
N LEU A 201 -5.47 10.29 51.64
CA LEU A 201 -4.30 9.40 51.59
C LEU A 201 -3.48 9.43 52.89
N GLN A 202 -3.24 10.61 53.46
CA GLN A 202 -2.49 10.78 54.71
C GLN A 202 -3.18 10.09 55.91
N LYS A 203 -4.52 10.03 55.98
CA LYS A 203 -5.24 9.25 57.01
C LYS A 203 -4.89 7.76 57.03
N LYS A 204 -4.33 7.23 55.93
CA LYS A 204 -3.89 5.83 55.78
C LYS A 204 -2.37 5.67 55.65
N ASN A 205 -1.59 6.72 55.93
CA ASN A 205 -0.14 6.77 55.70
C ASN A 205 0.29 6.51 54.24
N LEU A 206 -0.57 6.85 53.27
CA LEU A 206 -0.30 6.72 51.85
C LEU A 206 0.07 8.06 51.22
N THR A 207 0.76 7.99 50.08
CA THR A 207 1.16 9.13 49.25
C THR A 207 0.68 8.92 47.80
N PRO A 208 0.58 10.00 46.99
CA PRO A 208 0.17 9.87 45.58
C PRO A 208 1.11 9.04 44.69
N ASP A 209 2.34 8.79 45.14
CA ASP A 209 3.37 7.98 44.48
C ASP A 209 3.54 6.58 45.11
N SER A 210 2.67 6.20 46.06
CA SER A 210 2.63 4.85 46.64
C SER A 210 2.29 3.81 45.56
N GLU A 211 2.95 2.64 45.59
CA GLU A 211 2.85 1.56 44.58
C GLU A 211 1.44 0.96 44.39
N ASN A 212 0.51 1.29 45.28
CA ASN A 212 -0.90 0.89 45.26
C ASN A 212 -1.86 2.00 44.77
N ILE A 213 -1.37 3.20 44.43
CA ILE A 213 -2.18 4.32 43.92
C ILE A 213 -1.84 4.59 42.45
N TYR A 214 -2.85 4.50 41.58
CA TYR A 214 -2.73 4.73 40.13
C TYR A 214 -3.70 5.81 39.68
N PHE A 215 -3.33 6.55 38.63
CA PHE A 215 -4.16 7.61 38.03
C PHE A 215 -4.46 7.32 36.57
N PHE A 216 -5.71 7.50 36.16
CA PHE A 216 -6.10 7.52 34.75
C PHE A 216 -6.39 8.98 34.33
N THR A 217 -5.74 9.46 33.27
CA THR A 217 -5.74 10.87 32.86
C THR A 217 -5.98 11.02 31.36
N SER A 218 -6.63 12.10 30.96
CA SER A 218 -6.98 12.38 29.55
C SER A 218 -5.86 13.02 28.73
N GLY A 219 -4.80 13.55 29.37
CA GLY A 219 -4.09 14.67 28.77
C GLY A 219 -2.81 15.09 29.47
N LEU A 220 -1.98 15.81 28.71
CA LEU A 220 -0.61 16.22 29.05
C LEU A 220 -0.56 17.16 30.25
N PHE A 221 -1.42 18.16 30.18
CA PHE A 221 -1.53 19.21 31.17
C PHE A 221 -2.27 18.69 32.41
N GLN A 222 -3.18 17.72 32.24
CA GLN A 222 -3.78 17.03 33.38
C GLN A 222 -2.74 16.25 34.21
N SER A 223 -1.87 15.45 33.58
CA SER A 223 -0.74 14.77 34.26
C SER A 223 0.19 15.77 34.97
N TRP A 224 0.52 16.89 34.30
CA TRP A 224 1.34 17.95 34.90
C TRP A 224 0.65 18.63 36.09
N LEU A 225 -0.65 18.94 35.96
CA LEU A 225 -1.46 19.61 36.98
C LEU A 225 -1.64 18.74 38.22
N LEU A 226 -1.70 17.41 38.07
CA LEU A 226 -1.64 16.47 39.18
C LEU A 226 -0.30 16.56 39.91
N LYS A 227 0.82 16.45 39.19
CA LYS A 227 2.17 16.53 39.78
C LYS A 227 2.38 17.86 40.53
N GLN A 228 1.88 18.99 40.01
CA GLN A 228 1.93 20.27 40.72
C GLN A 228 0.98 20.34 41.92
N GLY A 229 -0.30 19.96 41.74
CA GLY A 229 -1.33 20.07 42.78
C GLY A 229 -1.09 19.14 43.97
N LEU A 230 -0.40 18.01 43.75
CA LEU A 230 -0.01 17.02 44.74
C LEU A 230 1.44 17.16 45.21
N GLU A 231 2.18 18.17 44.72
CA GLU A 231 3.57 18.46 45.05
C GLU A 231 4.55 17.27 44.85
N THR A 232 4.25 16.36 43.93
CA THR A 232 5.03 15.14 43.65
C THR A 232 5.83 15.21 42.34
N LYS A 233 6.92 14.45 42.28
CA LYS A 233 7.75 14.26 41.06
C LYS A 233 7.27 13.10 40.19
N SER A 234 6.71 12.07 40.81
CA SER A 234 6.30 10.79 40.20
C SER A 234 4.82 10.50 40.48
N LEU A 235 4.17 9.85 39.51
CA LEU A 235 2.81 9.31 39.61
C LEU A 235 2.81 8.01 38.81
N HIS A 236 2.07 7.01 39.28
CA HIS A 236 1.80 5.80 38.49
C HIS A 236 0.58 6.08 37.62
N GLU A 237 0.77 6.21 36.31
CA GLU A 237 -0.31 6.37 35.34
C GLU A 237 -0.65 5.02 34.69
N ILE A 238 -1.93 4.82 34.38
CA ILE A 238 -2.46 3.61 33.72
C ILE A 238 -3.11 4.01 32.39
N SER A 239 -3.18 3.08 31.43
CA SER A 239 -3.89 3.25 30.15
C SER A 239 -5.01 2.21 29.96
N ASN A 240 -5.85 2.33 28.94
CA ASN A 240 -6.93 1.35 28.70
C ASN A 240 -7.35 1.09 27.24
N ILE A 241 -7.94 -0.09 27.02
CA ILE A 241 -8.43 -0.57 25.73
C ILE A 241 -9.85 -1.12 25.89
N ILE A 242 -10.80 -0.73 25.04
CA ILE A 242 -12.14 -1.32 24.96
C ILE A 242 -12.27 -2.18 23.71
N HIS A 243 -12.54 -3.47 23.87
CA HIS A 243 -12.93 -4.41 22.83
C HIS A 243 -14.45 -4.52 22.75
N VAL A 244 -15.02 -4.25 21.58
CA VAL A 244 -16.45 -4.32 21.26
C VAL A 244 -16.71 -5.61 20.49
N MET A 245 -17.45 -6.52 21.12
CA MET A 245 -17.77 -7.85 20.62
C MET A 245 -19.21 -7.86 20.08
N PRO A 246 -19.48 -8.56 18.96
CA PRO A 246 -20.83 -8.73 18.47
C PRO A 246 -21.68 -9.56 19.44
N ASP A 247 -23.00 -9.36 19.39
CA ASP A 247 -23.96 -10.02 20.27
C ASP A 247 -24.13 -11.54 20.01
N THR A 248 -23.49 -12.06 18.97
CA THR A 248 -23.89 -13.31 18.30
C THR A 248 -23.15 -14.58 18.72
N ASP A 249 -21.96 -14.52 19.35
CA ASP A 249 -21.19 -15.76 19.59
C ASP A 249 -20.33 -15.86 20.88
N LYS A 250 -19.93 -17.09 21.21
CA LYS A 250 -19.24 -17.49 22.46
C LYS A 250 -17.71 -17.55 22.34
N GLN A 251 -17.14 -17.68 21.14
CA GLN A 251 -15.71 -17.95 20.94
C GLN A 251 -14.78 -16.76 21.27
N TYR A 252 -15.26 -15.52 21.14
CA TYR A 252 -14.45 -14.31 21.35
C TYR A 252 -13.83 -14.18 22.76
N ASN A 253 -14.44 -14.81 23.78
CA ASN A 253 -13.90 -14.77 25.15
C ASN A 253 -12.51 -15.40 25.26
N GLU A 254 -12.25 -16.49 24.53
CA GLU A 254 -10.96 -17.19 24.56
C GLU A 254 -9.88 -16.42 23.78
N ILE A 255 -10.29 -15.79 22.68
CA ILE A 255 -9.46 -14.91 21.85
C ILE A 255 -8.97 -13.72 22.68
N VAL A 256 -9.88 -12.91 23.24
CA VAL A 256 -9.54 -11.74 24.07
C VAL A 256 -8.71 -12.15 25.29
N ALA A 257 -9.03 -13.29 25.93
CA ALA A 257 -8.22 -13.81 27.03
C ALA A 257 -6.76 -14.12 26.63
N SER A 258 -6.52 -14.59 25.39
CA SER A 258 -5.18 -14.85 24.89
C SER A 258 -4.41 -13.57 24.57
N GLU A 259 -5.09 -12.56 23.99
CA GLU A 259 -4.54 -11.26 23.62
C GLU A 259 -4.10 -10.49 24.88
N VAL A 260 -4.99 -10.41 25.88
CA VAL A 260 -4.71 -9.71 27.15
C VAL A 260 -3.55 -10.37 27.93
N ARG A 261 -3.41 -11.70 27.88
CA ARG A 261 -2.24 -12.39 28.46
C ARG A 261 -0.92 -12.06 27.76
N ALA A 262 -0.93 -11.88 26.43
CA ALA A 262 0.26 -11.47 25.69
C ALA A 262 0.68 -10.04 26.06
N LEU A 263 -0.28 -9.11 26.09
CA LEU A 263 -0.06 -7.72 26.52
C LEU A 263 0.50 -7.65 27.96
N ALA A 264 -0.09 -8.40 28.90
CA ALA A 264 0.36 -8.45 30.30
C ALA A 264 1.81 -8.99 30.47
N LYS A 265 2.24 -9.91 29.60
CA LYS A 265 3.61 -10.46 29.59
C LYS A 265 4.64 -9.45 29.06
N LEU A 266 4.22 -8.46 28.29
CA LEU A 266 5.11 -7.47 27.67
C LEU A 266 5.19 -6.20 28.52
N SER A 267 4.07 -5.72 29.08
CA SER A 267 4.05 -4.64 30.07
C SER A 267 4.93 -4.93 31.29
N THR A 268 4.87 -6.15 31.82
CA THR A 268 5.65 -6.57 33.01
C THR A 268 7.15 -6.72 32.77
N LYS A 269 7.64 -6.62 31.53
CA LYS A 269 9.08 -6.65 31.21
C LYS A 269 9.73 -5.26 31.17
N GLN A 270 8.94 -4.19 31.10
CA GLN A 270 9.45 -2.82 31.02
C GLN A 270 9.77 -2.27 32.41
N SER A 271 10.68 -1.30 32.48
CA SER A 271 11.05 -0.62 33.72
C SER A 271 10.93 0.89 33.53
N PRO A 272 9.97 1.58 34.19
CA PRO A 272 8.89 1.01 34.98
C PRO A 272 7.88 0.21 34.11
N PRO A 273 7.11 -0.74 34.70
CA PRO A 273 6.09 -1.47 33.96
C PRO A 273 4.96 -0.54 33.47
N MET A 274 4.62 -0.57 32.18
CA MET A 274 3.45 0.17 31.67
C MET A 274 2.15 -0.58 31.99
N VAL A 275 1.27 0.01 32.79
CA VAL A 275 0.03 -0.65 33.24
C VAL A 275 -1.15 -0.31 32.31
N PHE A 276 -1.97 -1.31 32.00
CA PHE A 276 -3.10 -1.24 31.07
C PHE A 276 -4.31 -2.03 31.60
N LEU A 277 -5.52 -1.50 31.44
CA LEU A 277 -6.78 -2.26 31.61
C LEU A 277 -7.39 -2.59 30.25
N SER A 278 -7.83 -3.84 30.06
CA SER A 278 -8.61 -4.22 28.89
C SER A 278 -10.06 -4.51 29.28
N TYR A 279 -11.00 -3.93 28.56
CA TYR A 279 -12.44 -4.05 28.78
C TYR A 279 -13.04 -4.77 27.59
N GLN A 280 -13.83 -5.82 27.82
CA GLN A 280 -14.55 -6.55 26.80
C GLN A 280 -16.04 -6.28 26.95
N VAL A 281 -16.68 -5.69 25.94
CA VAL A 281 -18.10 -5.30 25.96
C VAL A 281 -18.85 -6.06 24.88
N LYS A 282 -20.06 -6.52 25.17
CA LYS A 282 -20.96 -7.11 24.18
C LYS A 282 -21.99 -6.11 23.70
N GLY A 283 -22.12 -5.98 22.37
CA GLY A 283 -23.11 -5.13 21.72
C GLY A 283 -22.72 -3.65 21.65
N LYS A 284 -22.99 -3.05 20.50
CA LYS A 284 -22.70 -1.63 20.20
C LYS A 284 -23.36 -0.62 21.15
N GLU A 285 -24.59 -0.89 21.61
CA GLU A 285 -25.34 0.03 22.47
C GLU A 285 -24.74 0.10 23.88
N GLN A 286 -24.36 -1.05 24.44
CA GLN A 286 -23.67 -1.12 25.73
C GLN A 286 -22.26 -0.52 25.61
N SER A 287 -21.61 -0.70 24.46
CA SER A 287 -20.28 -0.15 24.20
C SER A 287 -20.21 1.36 24.29
N ILE A 288 -21.23 2.11 23.81
CA ILE A 288 -21.30 3.57 24.01
C ILE A 288 -21.20 3.91 25.50
N ARG A 289 -22.03 3.28 26.34
CA ARG A 289 -22.07 3.54 27.79
C ARG A 289 -20.74 3.21 28.46
N THR A 290 -20.09 2.12 28.06
CA THR A 290 -18.77 1.75 28.59
C THR A 290 -17.68 2.73 28.15
N ILE A 291 -17.71 3.18 26.89
CA ILE A 291 -16.76 4.16 26.33
C ILE A 291 -16.92 5.52 27.02
N GLU A 292 -18.14 5.99 27.24
CA GLU A 292 -18.42 7.22 28.00
C GLU A 292 -18.03 7.11 29.48
N SER A 293 -18.13 5.92 30.07
CA SER A 293 -17.81 5.67 31.47
C SER A 293 -16.29 5.64 31.73
N PHE A 294 -15.54 4.87 30.94
CA PHE A 294 -14.12 4.61 31.18
C PHE A 294 -13.16 5.43 30.29
N TYR A 295 -13.70 6.28 29.40
CA TYR A 295 -12.99 7.24 28.54
C TYR A 295 -11.71 6.66 27.89
N PRO A 296 -11.84 5.68 26.99
CA PRO A 296 -10.75 4.82 26.54
C PRO A 296 -9.65 5.55 25.77
N ASP A 297 -8.41 5.08 25.89
CA ASP A 297 -7.33 5.44 24.96
C ASP A 297 -7.56 4.82 23.57
N ILE A 298 -8.07 3.57 23.52
CA ILE A 298 -8.25 2.77 22.30
C ILE A 298 -9.59 2.03 22.32
N ILE A 299 -10.30 2.00 21.18
CA ILE A 299 -11.53 1.21 20.96
C ILE A 299 -11.32 0.28 19.76
N ILE A 300 -11.51 -1.03 19.95
CA ILE A 300 -11.38 -2.08 18.93
C ILE A 300 -12.77 -2.71 18.71
N THR A 301 -13.14 -2.94 17.45
CA THR A 301 -14.42 -3.53 17.03
C THR A 301 -14.18 -4.72 16.10
N GLU A 302 -14.91 -5.82 16.27
CA GLU A 302 -14.78 -7.02 15.41
C GLU A 302 -15.76 -7.02 14.22
N GLU A 303 -16.78 -6.14 14.22
CA GLU A 303 -17.69 -5.95 13.07
C GLU A 303 -17.72 -4.49 12.58
N ILE A 304 -17.73 -4.31 11.25
CA ILE A 304 -17.86 -3.00 10.57
C ILE A 304 -19.20 -2.32 10.88
N SER A 305 -20.27 -3.11 11.05
CA SER A 305 -21.61 -2.69 11.47
C SER A 305 -21.56 -1.88 12.77
N ASP A 306 -20.87 -2.40 13.78
CA ASP A 306 -20.71 -1.80 15.10
C ASP A 306 -19.74 -0.61 15.06
N ALA A 307 -18.65 -0.71 14.29
CA ALA A 307 -17.71 0.38 14.05
C ALA A 307 -18.38 1.64 13.49
N ASN A 308 -19.21 1.47 12.47
CA ASN A 308 -19.94 2.56 11.82
C ASN A 308 -21.01 3.17 12.74
N TYR A 309 -21.71 2.33 13.51
CA TYR A 309 -22.68 2.79 14.50
C TYR A 309 -22.01 3.65 15.58
N LEU A 310 -20.90 3.19 16.16
CA LEU A 310 -20.17 3.90 17.22
C LEU A 310 -19.61 5.24 16.72
N LYS A 311 -19.03 5.30 15.51
CA LYS A 311 -18.52 6.55 14.92
C LYS A 311 -19.59 7.65 14.75
N GLN A 312 -20.87 7.28 14.64
CA GLN A 312 -21.99 8.22 14.51
C GLN A 312 -22.52 8.74 15.85
N HIS A 313 -22.29 8.01 16.94
CA HIS A 313 -22.90 8.29 18.25
C HIS A 313 -21.91 8.76 19.32
N LEU A 314 -20.61 8.51 19.14
CA LEU A 314 -19.57 8.97 20.05
C LEU A 314 -19.16 10.44 19.78
N PRO A 315 -18.74 11.19 20.81
CA PRO A 315 -18.03 12.46 20.66
C PRO A 315 -16.83 12.34 19.72
N GLU A 316 -16.50 13.42 18.99
CA GLU A 316 -15.47 13.42 17.94
C GLU A 316 -14.09 12.96 18.45
N ASP A 317 -13.72 13.31 19.69
CA ASP A 317 -12.48 12.93 20.34
C ASP A 317 -12.40 11.43 20.71
N LEU A 318 -13.55 10.77 20.87
CA LEU A 318 -13.66 9.34 21.14
C LEU A 318 -13.89 8.52 19.86
N ALA A 319 -14.65 9.06 18.89
CA ALA A 319 -14.85 8.42 17.58
C ALA A 319 -13.54 8.26 16.79
N LYS A 320 -12.57 9.16 16.98
CA LYS A 320 -11.21 9.07 16.44
C LYS A 320 -10.36 7.94 17.03
N ARG A 321 -10.75 7.38 18.18
CA ARG A 321 -10.04 6.28 18.87
C ARG A 321 -10.53 4.88 18.45
N LEU A 322 -11.38 4.79 17.42
CA LEU A 322 -12.08 3.57 17.02
C LEU A 322 -11.48 2.88 15.78
N TYR A 323 -11.19 1.59 15.94
CA TYR A 323 -10.59 0.71 14.93
C TYR A 323 -11.44 -0.55 14.71
N SER A 324 -11.43 -1.09 13.49
CA SER A 324 -12.20 -2.29 13.11
C SER A 324 -11.36 -3.39 12.49
N ILE A 325 -11.54 -4.62 12.99
CA ILE A 325 -11.03 -5.87 12.41
C ILE A 325 -12.13 -6.45 11.51
N THR A 326 -11.79 -7.22 10.47
CA THR A 326 -12.81 -7.80 9.57
C THR A 326 -12.37 -9.18 9.04
N PRO A 327 -12.91 -10.28 9.57
CA PRO A 327 -12.75 -11.59 8.96
C PRO A 327 -13.46 -11.65 7.60
N SER A 328 -12.93 -12.42 6.66
CA SER A 328 -13.57 -12.62 5.34
C SER A 328 -14.50 -13.83 5.35
N ASN A 329 -15.41 -13.90 4.37
CA ASN A 329 -16.43 -14.94 4.28
C ASN A 329 -15.93 -16.32 3.79
N ASP A 330 -14.63 -16.52 3.57
CA ASP A 330 -14.04 -17.83 3.27
C ASP A 330 -13.40 -18.43 4.55
N PRO A 331 -13.78 -19.65 4.98
CA PRO A 331 -13.15 -20.29 6.15
C PRO A 331 -11.67 -20.57 5.87
N GLY A 332 -10.79 -20.06 6.73
CA GLY A 332 -9.33 -20.12 6.54
C GLY A 332 -8.72 -18.92 5.79
N LEU A 333 -9.51 -17.87 5.51
CA LEU A 333 -9.05 -16.67 4.80
C LEU A 333 -9.19 -15.41 5.67
N LEU A 334 -8.11 -15.09 6.38
CA LEU A 334 -7.99 -13.88 7.21
C LEU A 334 -7.56 -12.68 6.36
N ILE A 335 -8.40 -11.65 6.30
CA ILE A 335 -8.05 -10.35 5.70
C ILE A 335 -7.53 -9.45 6.82
N LEU A 336 -6.27 -9.05 6.72
CA LEU A 336 -5.70 -7.99 7.54
C LEU A 336 -5.81 -6.67 6.78
N SER A 337 -6.45 -5.66 7.39
CA SER A 337 -6.55 -4.35 6.78
C SER A 337 -5.16 -3.67 6.79
N PRO A 338 -4.75 -2.99 5.69
CA PRO A 338 -3.49 -2.24 5.65
C PRO A 338 -3.40 -1.19 6.76
N GLU A 339 -4.56 -0.78 7.27
CA GLU A 339 -4.72 0.25 8.28
C GLU A 339 -4.17 -0.16 9.65
N MET A 340 -4.07 -1.43 10.05
CA MET A 340 -3.49 -1.79 11.36
C MET A 340 -1.96 -1.82 11.33
N ILE A 341 -1.37 -2.42 10.28
CA ILE A 341 0.09 -2.53 10.07
C ILE A 341 0.75 -1.14 9.95
N SER A 342 0.00 -0.11 9.54
CA SER A 342 0.51 1.23 9.25
C SER A 342 0.30 2.29 10.36
N GLN A 343 -0.21 1.94 11.54
CA GLN A 343 -0.38 2.91 12.67
C GLN A 343 0.68 2.81 13.77
N GLY A 344 1.62 1.86 13.68
CA GLY A 344 2.74 1.78 14.61
C GLY A 344 2.38 1.49 16.06
N TYR A 345 1.38 0.63 16.28
CA TYR A 345 1.50 -0.27 17.42
C TYR A 345 2.84 -1.01 17.31
N ASP A 346 3.49 -1.25 18.45
CA ASP A 346 4.76 -1.97 18.55
C ASP A 346 4.71 -3.19 17.62
N LEU A 347 5.52 -3.18 16.56
CA LEU A 347 5.47 -4.19 15.50
C LEU A 347 5.83 -5.58 16.03
N SER A 348 6.58 -5.66 17.13
CA SER A 348 6.86 -6.88 17.88
C SER A 348 5.67 -7.34 18.73
N LEU A 349 4.89 -6.41 19.27
CA LEU A 349 3.66 -6.68 20.03
C LEU A 349 2.50 -7.05 19.09
N TYR A 350 2.44 -6.44 17.90
CA TYR A 350 1.47 -6.75 16.84
C TYR A 350 1.86 -8.01 16.05
N SER A 351 3.15 -8.26 15.81
CA SER A 351 3.58 -9.57 15.34
C SER A 351 3.38 -10.62 16.43
N GLU A 352 3.71 -10.40 17.71
CA GLU A 352 3.35 -11.35 18.78
C GLU A 352 1.83 -11.53 18.94
N TYR A 353 1.00 -10.54 18.60
CA TYR A 353 -0.47 -10.66 18.52
C TYR A 353 -0.91 -11.56 17.35
N LEU A 354 -0.36 -11.36 16.15
CA LEU A 354 -0.62 -12.21 14.97
C LEU A 354 -0.05 -13.63 15.16
N ILE A 355 1.18 -13.76 15.66
CA ILE A 355 1.84 -15.00 16.07
C ILE A 355 1.07 -15.67 17.22
N SER A 356 0.43 -14.92 18.12
CA SER A 356 -0.43 -15.48 19.17
C SER A 356 -1.71 -16.05 18.56
N ARG A 357 -2.40 -15.32 17.68
CA ARG A 357 -3.53 -15.83 16.88
C ARG A 357 -3.12 -17.09 16.10
N TYR A 358 -1.98 -17.06 15.39
CA TYR A 358 -1.39 -18.17 14.61
C TYR A 358 -1.07 -19.40 15.49
N ARG A 359 -0.34 -19.21 16.60
CA ARG A 359 0.08 -20.32 17.50
C ARG A 359 -1.06 -20.90 18.32
N ASN A 360 -2.14 -20.14 18.53
CA ASN A 360 -3.32 -20.58 19.30
C ASN A 360 -4.44 -21.15 18.42
N ASN A 361 -4.51 -20.80 17.12
CA ASN A 361 -5.37 -21.44 16.12
C ASN A 361 -4.88 -22.85 15.72
N ARG A 362 -4.59 -23.73 16.70
CA ARG A 362 -4.25 -25.15 16.49
C ARG A 362 -5.47 -26.00 16.09
N GLY A 363 -6.25 -25.52 15.13
CA GLY A 363 -7.58 -26.05 14.80
C GLY A 363 -7.72 -26.66 13.41
N PHE A 364 -7.18 -26.03 12.36
CA PHE A 364 -7.52 -26.40 10.97
C PHE A 364 -6.30 -26.49 10.04
N PRO A 365 -6.29 -27.46 9.11
CA PRO A 365 -5.10 -27.78 8.30
C PRO A 365 -4.90 -26.87 7.08
N ASN A 366 -5.54 -25.70 6.99
CA ASN A 366 -5.46 -24.81 5.83
C ASN A 366 -5.68 -23.34 6.22
N ASP A 367 -4.59 -22.61 6.45
CA ASP A 367 -4.64 -21.15 6.56
C ASP A 367 -4.03 -20.54 5.29
N THR A 368 -4.81 -19.71 4.59
CA THR A 368 -4.32 -18.88 3.48
C THR A 368 -4.44 -17.42 3.88
N TYR A 369 -3.29 -16.79 4.05
CA TYR A 369 -3.18 -15.39 4.45
C TYR A 369 -3.09 -14.53 3.18
N ILE A 370 -4.03 -13.59 3.03
CA ILE A 370 -4.05 -12.61 1.95
C ILE A 370 -3.78 -11.23 2.54
N TYR A 371 -2.56 -10.73 2.30
CA TYR A 371 -2.12 -9.40 2.68
C TYR A 371 -2.39 -8.44 1.54
N TYR A 372 -3.45 -7.65 1.68
CA TYR A 372 -3.70 -6.52 0.79
C TYR A 372 -2.76 -5.37 1.12
N MET A 373 -2.26 -4.68 0.09
CA MET A 373 -1.32 -3.57 0.23
C MET A 373 -1.73 -2.37 -0.60
N ASN A 374 -1.67 -1.17 -0.01
CA ASN A 374 -1.58 0.05 -0.78
C ASN A 374 -0.17 0.13 -1.40
N ALA A 375 -0.07 0.26 -2.72
CA ALA A 375 1.18 0.16 -3.48
C ALA A 375 2.00 1.46 -3.46
N GLN A 376 2.14 2.09 -2.29
CA GLN A 376 3.21 3.07 -2.09
C GLN A 376 4.51 2.32 -1.76
N ALA A 377 5.65 2.80 -2.30
CA ALA A 377 6.95 2.14 -2.12
C ALA A 377 7.32 1.90 -0.64
N ALA A 378 6.91 2.81 0.25
CA ALA A 378 7.11 2.69 1.69
C ALA A 378 6.27 1.56 2.33
N TYR A 379 5.04 1.34 1.87
CA TYR A 379 4.20 0.23 2.35
C TYR A 379 4.67 -1.10 1.79
N LEU A 380 5.05 -1.17 0.50
CA LEU A 380 5.64 -2.38 -0.08
C LEU A 380 6.88 -2.82 0.71
N LYS A 381 7.83 -1.91 0.96
CA LYS A 381 9.02 -2.20 1.80
C LYS A 381 8.66 -2.65 3.21
N LYS A 382 7.71 -1.99 3.89
CA LYS A 382 7.28 -2.33 5.26
C LYS A 382 6.60 -3.71 5.32
N VAL A 383 5.71 -4.02 4.38
CA VAL A 383 4.99 -5.31 4.34
C VAL A 383 5.93 -6.43 3.94
N THR A 384 6.82 -6.24 2.96
CA THR A 384 7.86 -7.24 2.64
C THR A 384 8.77 -7.50 3.84
N ALA A 385 9.22 -6.46 4.56
CA ALA A 385 10.04 -6.64 5.76
C ALA A 385 9.29 -7.36 6.89
N PHE A 386 8.02 -6.99 7.13
CA PHE A 386 7.14 -7.70 8.06
C PHE A 386 6.99 -9.17 7.67
N PHE A 387 6.77 -9.47 6.39
CA PHE A 387 6.58 -10.81 5.88
C PHE A 387 7.85 -11.66 5.99
N ILE A 388 9.02 -11.09 5.70
CA ILE A 388 10.32 -11.74 5.92
C ILE A 388 10.54 -12.01 7.40
N MET A 389 10.15 -11.11 8.30
CA MET A 389 10.29 -11.26 9.75
C MET A 389 9.33 -12.30 10.34
N GLU A 390 8.03 -12.21 10.01
CA GLU A 390 6.97 -13.09 10.50
C GLU A 390 7.23 -14.55 10.10
N PHE A 391 7.69 -14.76 8.86
CA PHE A 391 7.96 -16.07 8.29
C PHE A 391 9.46 -16.37 8.15
N ASP A 392 10.34 -15.71 8.91
CA ASP A 392 11.81 -15.86 8.80
C ASP A 392 12.26 -17.32 8.96
N TYR A 393 11.58 -18.06 9.83
CA TYR A 393 11.80 -19.48 10.13
C TYR A 393 11.23 -20.44 9.06
N LEU A 394 10.42 -19.95 8.12
CA LEU A 394 9.80 -20.71 7.02
C LEU A 394 10.37 -20.36 5.65
N LEU A 395 10.80 -19.11 5.47
CA LEU A 395 11.28 -18.59 4.19
C LEU A 395 12.70 -19.07 3.91
N GLU A 396 12.90 -19.69 2.74
CA GLU A 396 14.23 -19.99 2.23
C GLU A 396 14.96 -18.71 1.81
N GLN A 397 16.30 -18.72 1.80
CA GLN A 397 17.09 -17.55 1.42
C GLN A 397 16.70 -17.00 0.04
N LYS A 398 16.50 -17.88 -0.96
CA LYS A 398 15.99 -17.52 -2.30
C LYS A 398 14.69 -16.72 -2.25
N GLN A 399 13.77 -17.07 -1.35
CA GLN A 399 12.48 -16.39 -1.19
C GLN A 399 12.69 -15.00 -0.54
N LYS A 400 13.58 -14.90 0.45
CA LYS A 400 13.97 -13.61 1.07
C LYS A 400 14.64 -12.67 0.06
N ASP A 401 15.50 -13.19 -0.82
CA ASP A 401 16.20 -12.42 -1.85
C ASP A 401 15.24 -11.89 -2.94
N ILE A 402 14.27 -12.73 -3.36
CA ILE A 402 13.17 -12.33 -4.26
C ILE A 402 12.34 -11.22 -3.61
N LEU A 403 11.85 -11.44 -2.39
CA LEU A 403 11.04 -10.49 -1.63
C LEU A 403 11.77 -9.15 -1.45
N GLY A 404 13.03 -9.16 -1.01
CA GLY A 404 13.87 -7.97 -0.86
C GLY A 404 14.05 -7.19 -2.17
N SER A 405 14.31 -7.90 -3.27
CA SER A 405 14.48 -7.26 -4.58
C SER A 405 13.19 -6.63 -5.13
N LEU A 406 12.02 -7.18 -4.79
CA LEU A 406 10.72 -6.60 -5.15
C LEU A 406 10.41 -5.35 -4.33
N ALA A 407 10.78 -5.33 -3.06
CA ALA A 407 10.67 -4.16 -2.22
C ALA A 407 11.54 -2.98 -2.71
N GLU A 408 12.59 -3.25 -3.48
CA GLU A 408 13.38 -2.23 -4.18
C GLU A 408 12.76 -1.75 -5.51
N CYS A 409 11.79 -2.47 -6.06
CA CYS A 409 11.10 -2.06 -7.29
C CYS A 409 10.08 -0.96 -7.00
N GLU A 410 10.07 0.08 -7.84
CA GLU A 410 9.18 1.23 -7.69
C GLU A 410 7.73 0.87 -8.10
N PRO A 411 6.73 0.99 -7.21
CA PRO A 411 5.33 0.72 -7.54
C PRO A 411 4.61 1.92 -8.18
N LYS A 412 3.49 1.69 -8.87
CA LYS A 412 2.62 2.77 -9.37
C LYS A 412 1.73 3.27 -8.22
N GLY A 413 1.81 4.58 -7.95
CA GLY A 413 1.09 5.24 -6.85
C GLY A 413 -0.43 5.03 -6.90
N GLU A 414 -1.04 5.09 -5.71
CA GLU A 414 -2.50 5.03 -5.46
C GLU A 414 -3.21 3.71 -5.86
N LYS A 415 -2.48 2.70 -6.34
CA LYS A 415 -3.04 1.38 -6.66
C LYS A 415 -2.89 0.39 -5.51
N GLN A 416 -3.65 -0.69 -5.55
CA GLN A 416 -3.59 -1.77 -4.56
C GLN A 416 -2.89 -2.99 -5.18
N GLY A 417 -2.01 -3.63 -4.41
CA GLY A 417 -1.41 -4.92 -4.70
C GLY A 417 -1.74 -5.95 -3.63
N SER A 418 -1.26 -7.18 -3.78
CA SER A 418 -1.43 -8.24 -2.78
C SER A 418 -0.19 -9.12 -2.64
N PHE A 419 0.02 -9.64 -1.43
CA PHE A 419 0.81 -10.85 -1.19
C PHE A 419 -0.15 -11.94 -0.68
N THR A 420 -0.08 -13.14 -1.26
CA THR A 420 -0.85 -14.31 -0.83
C THR A 420 0.11 -15.41 -0.43
N ILE A 421 0.00 -15.90 0.80
CA ILE A 421 0.74 -17.07 1.27
C ILE A 421 -0.23 -18.15 1.78
N SER A 422 -0.10 -19.35 1.25
CA SER A 422 -0.79 -20.53 1.78
C SER A 422 0.21 -21.36 2.58
N LEU A 423 -0.13 -21.64 3.84
CA LEU A 423 0.69 -22.39 4.77
C LEU A 423 0.02 -23.72 5.14
N LEU A 424 0.84 -24.74 5.35
CA LEU A 424 0.43 -26.00 5.98
C LEU A 424 1.46 -26.35 7.05
N GLN A 425 1.11 -26.03 8.30
CA GLN A 425 2.06 -26.03 9.42
C GLN A 425 3.28 -25.16 9.11
N ASP A 426 4.48 -25.64 9.44
CA ASP A 426 5.76 -25.00 9.17
C ASP A 426 6.23 -25.21 7.71
N LYS A 427 5.32 -25.14 6.72
CA LYS A 427 5.65 -25.23 5.29
C LYS A 427 4.85 -24.25 4.44
N ILE A 428 5.56 -23.53 3.58
CA ILE A 428 4.99 -22.69 2.54
C ILE A 428 4.54 -23.58 1.38
N LEU A 429 3.23 -23.62 1.11
CA LEU A 429 2.66 -24.32 -0.05
C LEU A 429 2.63 -23.43 -1.29
N LYS A 430 2.41 -22.14 -1.10
CA LYS A 430 2.22 -21.16 -2.17
C LYS A 430 2.65 -19.78 -1.67
N LEU A 431 3.40 -19.08 -2.51
CA LEU A 431 3.66 -17.64 -2.42
C LEU A 431 3.28 -17.03 -3.78
N ASP A 432 2.17 -16.30 -3.82
CA ASP A 432 1.77 -15.48 -4.96
C ASP A 432 1.89 -14.01 -4.59
N MET A 433 2.31 -13.17 -5.54
CA MET A 433 2.47 -11.73 -5.33
C MET A 433 1.88 -11.02 -6.53
N GLU A 434 0.98 -10.04 -6.34
CA GLU A 434 0.42 -9.20 -7.39
C GLU A 434 0.77 -7.74 -7.11
N LEU A 435 1.75 -7.18 -7.82
CA LEU A 435 2.30 -5.84 -7.53
C LEU A 435 2.12 -4.88 -8.71
N PRO A 436 1.47 -3.72 -8.54
CA PRO A 436 1.44 -2.71 -9.59
C PRO A 436 2.74 -1.91 -9.61
N LEU A 437 3.59 -2.16 -10.62
CA LEU A 437 4.92 -1.55 -10.76
C LEU A 437 4.92 -0.32 -11.68
N SER A 438 5.67 0.72 -11.35
CA SER A 438 5.95 1.78 -12.32
C SER A 438 6.81 1.23 -13.47
N MET A 439 6.88 1.95 -14.60
CA MET A 439 7.75 1.57 -15.73
C MET A 439 9.22 1.41 -15.29
N GLN A 440 9.67 2.27 -14.37
CA GLN A 440 10.99 2.21 -13.77
C GLN A 440 11.15 1.03 -12.81
N GLY A 441 10.12 0.70 -12.02
CA GLY A 441 10.10 -0.50 -11.17
C GLY A 441 10.15 -1.79 -11.98
N ALA A 442 9.32 -1.92 -13.02
CA ALA A 442 9.34 -3.06 -13.94
C ALA A 442 10.69 -3.17 -14.68
N SER A 443 11.24 -2.06 -15.18
CA SER A 443 12.59 -2.04 -15.75
C SER A 443 13.68 -2.43 -14.76
N THR A 444 13.51 -2.15 -13.46
CA THR A 444 14.47 -2.51 -12.41
C THR A 444 14.39 -4.01 -12.11
N LEU A 445 13.18 -4.55 -11.97
CA LEU A 445 12.96 -5.99 -11.82
C LEU A 445 13.56 -6.79 -12.97
N LEU A 446 13.22 -6.45 -14.22
CA LEU A 446 13.73 -7.13 -15.41
C LEU A 446 15.26 -7.09 -15.50
N SER A 447 15.93 -6.10 -14.90
CA SER A 447 17.39 -6.05 -14.84
C SER A 447 18.03 -7.03 -13.84
N ARG A 448 17.30 -7.42 -12.80
CA ARG A 448 17.73 -8.40 -11.79
C ARG A 448 17.14 -9.79 -12.01
N TYR A 449 16.15 -9.91 -12.90
CA TYR A 449 15.38 -11.12 -13.13
C TYR A 449 16.24 -12.39 -13.35
N PRO A 450 17.36 -12.38 -14.12
CA PRO A 450 18.23 -13.55 -14.27
C PRO A 450 18.86 -14.03 -12.95
N GLN A 451 19.07 -13.14 -11.98
CA GLN A 451 19.65 -13.46 -10.67
C GLN A 451 18.59 -14.07 -9.73
N LEU A 452 17.36 -13.56 -9.79
CA LEU A 452 16.24 -13.99 -8.94
C LEU A 452 15.63 -15.31 -9.43
N PHE A 453 15.58 -15.50 -10.75
CA PHE A 453 14.93 -16.61 -11.42
C PHE A 453 15.86 -17.26 -12.44
N ALA A 454 17.05 -17.69 -12.00
CA ALA A 454 18.08 -18.31 -12.85
C ALA A 454 17.68 -19.64 -13.56
N HIS A 455 16.49 -20.16 -13.25
CA HIS A 455 15.86 -21.35 -13.83
C HIS A 455 14.83 -20.98 -14.90
N HIS A 456 14.39 -19.71 -14.96
CA HIS A 456 13.47 -19.23 -15.98
C HIS A 456 14.24 -18.77 -17.22
N TYR A 457 13.67 -19.07 -18.40
CA TYR A 457 14.19 -18.59 -19.66
C TYR A 457 13.97 -17.08 -19.76
N ASN A 458 15.07 -16.33 -19.91
CA ASN A 458 15.10 -14.89 -19.60
C ASN A 458 15.48 -13.99 -20.79
N GLU A 459 15.63 -14.53 -21.99
CA GLU A 459 16.01 -13.77 -23.20
C GLU A 459 15.05 -12.60 -23.51
N LEU A 460 13.76 -12.73 -23.18
CA LEU A 460 12.78 -11.65 -23.34
C LEU A 460 12.97 -10.49 -22.34
N CYS A 461 13.70 -10.67 -21.23
CA CYS A 461 13.82 -9.66 -20.17
C CYS A 461 14.60 -8.42 -20.64
N SER A 462 15.68 -8.59 -21.40
CA SER A 462 16.50 -7.48 -21.89
C SER A 462 15.76 -6.64 -22.95
N PRO A 463 15.10 -7.23 -23.97
CA PRO A 463 14.24 -6.51 -24.91
C PRO A 463 13.11 -5.77 -24.21
N LEU A 464 12.39 -6.42 -23.30
CA LEU A 464 11.31 -5.79 -22.54
C LEU A 464 11.84 -4.59 -21.74
N ARG A 465 12.95 -4.77 -20.99
CA ARG A 465 13.57 -3.69 -20.22
C ARG A 465 13.94 -2.48 -21.08
N LEU A 466 14.49 -2.70 -22.28
CA LEU A 466 14.84 -1.63 -23.20
C LEU A 466 13.57 -0.96 -23.77
N PHE A 467 12.54 -1.73 -24.11
CA PHE A 467 11.26 -1.22 -24.57
C PHE A 467 10.61 -0.30 -23.52
N LEU A 468 10.54 -0.74 -22.26
CA LEU A 468 10.01 0.05 -21.14
C LEU A 468 10.80 1.35 -20.87
N ARG A 469 12.07 1.41 -21.29
CA ARG A 469 12.90 2.62 -21.20
C ARG A 469 12.79 3.54 -22.43
N SER A 470 12.40 2.99 -23.57
CA SER A 470 12.39 3.69 -24.86
C SER A 470 11.19 4.63 -25.07
N ASP A 471 10.07 4.35 -24.40
CA ASP A 471 8.85 5.17 -24.51
C ASP A 471 8.36 5.71 -23.15
N PRO A 472 8.79 6.92 -22.75
CA PRO A 472 8.29 7.60 -21.55
C PRO A 472 6.84 8.12 -21.69
N SER A 473 6.19 8.00 -22.85
CA SER A 473 4.77 8.37 -23.05
C SER A 473 3.78 7.26 -22.67
N LEU A 474 4.29 6.09 -22.25
CA LEU A 474 3.49 4.98 -21.74
C LEU A 474 3.04 5.27 -20.30
N ASP A 475 2.04 6.13 -20.13
CA ASP A 475 1.29 6.23 -18.87
C ASP A 475 0.38 5.01 -18.69
N MET A 476 1.01 3.88 -18.31
CA MET A 476 0.37 2.57 -18.18
C MET A 476 -0.75 2.61 -17.14
N ILE A 477 -2.01 2.53 -17.57
CA ILE A 477 -3.19 2.61 -16.69
C ILE A 477 -3.17 1.50 -15.64
N GLN A 478 -2.73 0.30 -16.02
CA GLN A 478 -2.48 -0.83 -15.14
C GLN A 478 -1.14 -1.44 -15.48
N SER A 479 -0.39 -1.75 -14.44
CA SER A 479 0.72 -2.67 -14.45
C SER A 479 0.44 -3.68 -13.36
N SER A 480 0.79 -4.94 -13.58
CA SER A 480 0.81 -5.96 -12.56
C SER A 480 1.97 -6.91 -12.83
N LEU A 481 2.67 -7.26 -11.76
CA LEU A 481 3.57 -8.39 -11.73
C LEU A 481 2.91 -9.47 -10.89
N HIS A 482 2.54 -10.60 -11.51
CA HIS A 482 2.18 -11.82 -10.82
C HIS A 482 3.41 -12.71 -10.71
N LEU A 483 3.90 -12.93 -9.50
CA LEU A 483 4.99 -13.87 -9.25
C LEU A 483 4.46 -15.18 -8.68
N VAL A 484 4.93 -16.28 -9.27
CA VAL A 484 4.69 -17.64 -8.82
C VAL A 484 6.01 -18.40 -8.90
N HIS A 485 6.19 -19.41 -8.05
CA HIS A 485 7.44 -20.17 -7.99
C HIS A 485 7.81 -20.93 -9.29
N ASP A 486 6.83 -21.15 -10.19
CA ASP A 486 6.99 -21.90 -11.46
C ASP A 486 6.88 -21.00 -12.71
N TYR A 487 6.27 -19.81 -12.61
CA TYR A 487 6.12 -18.84 -13.70
C TYR A 487 5.95 -17.43 -13.15
N ASN A 488 6.38 -16.43 -13.92
CA ASN A 488 6.13 -15.02 -13.60
C ASN A 488 5.44 -14.33 -14.78
N GLU A 489 4.39 -13.56 -14.51
CA GLU A 489 3.66 -12.77 -15.50
C GLU A 489 3.82 -11.27 -15.21
N LEU A 490 4.29 -10.51 -16.20
CA LEU A 490 4.31 -9.05 -16.22
C LEU A 490 3.24 -8.58 -17.19
N SER A 491 2.12 -8.06 -16.68
CA SER A 491 1.02 -7.50 -17.47
C SER A 491 1.09 -5.97 -17.42
N LEU A 492 1.00 -5.31 -18.57
CA LEU A 492 0.96 -3.87 -18.73
C LEU A 492 -0.22 -3.51 -19.65
N LYS A 493 -1.14 -2.68 -19.19
CA LYS A 493 -2.38 -2.32 -19.90
C LYS A 493 -2.61 -0.82 -19.84
N GLN A 494 -2.80 -0.21 -20.99
CA GLN A 494 -3.22 1.15 -21.24
C GLN A 494 -4.46 1.11 -22.14
N GLU A 495 -5.22 2.20 -22.22
CA GLU A 495 -6.32 2.28 -23.17
C GLU A 495 -5.78 2.13 -24.60
N GLY A 496 -6.24 1.10 -25.31
CA GLY A 496 -5.76 0.77 -26.65
C GLY A 496 -4.36 0.17 -26.74
N PHE A 497 -3.70 -0.22 -25.64
CA PHE A 497 -2.43 -0.97 -25.68
C PHE A 497 -2.32 -1.96 -24.52
N TRP A 498 -1.97 -3.20 -24.79
CA TRP A 498 -1.78 -4.27 -23.82
C TRP A 498 -0.50 -5.03 -24.17
N LEU A 499 0.36 -5.23 -23.18
CA LEU A 499 1.52 -6.10 -23.23
C LEU A 499 1.42 -7.12 -22.09
N GLU A 500 1.75 -8.37 -22.35
CA GLU A 500 1.86 -9.41 -21.34
C GLU A 500 3.09 -10.26 -21.62
N ALA A 501 4.01 -10.33 -20.65
CA ALA A 501 5.19 -11.17 -20.72
C ALA A 501 5.11 -12.27 -19.66
N ARG A 502 5.19 -13.54 -20.08
CA ARG A 502 5.17 -14.73 -19.25
C ARG A 502 6.54 -15.40 -19.33
N LEU A 503 7.17 -15.62 -18.18
CA LEU A 503 8.56 -16.07 -18.06
C LEU A 503 8.60 -17.30 -17.14
N GLN A 504 8.99 -18.45 -17.66
CA GLN A 504 8.94 -19.74 -16.94
C GLN A 504 10.18 -20.60 -17.24
N GLU A 505 10.27 -21.78 -16.62
CA GLU A 505 11.37 -22.71 -16.87
C GLU A 505 11.39 -23.16 -18.35
N ASN A 506 12.57 -23.06 -18.99
CA ASN A 506 12.85 -23.39 -20.40
C ASN A 506 12.03 -22.67 -21.48
N HIS A 507 11.08 -21.79 -21.13
CA HIS A 507 10.13 -21.19 -22.06
C HIS A 507 9.72 -19.77 -21.64
N SER A 508 9.33 -18.94 -22.60
CA SER A 508 8.85 -17.59 -22.39
C SER A 508 7.90 -17.15 -23.49
N VAL A 509 6.90 -16.32 -23.17
CA VAL A 509 5.90 -15.79 -24.09
C VAL A 509 5.77 -14.28 -23.89
N LEU A 510 5.61 -13.53 -24.96
CA LEU A 510 5.35 -12.10 -24.95
C LEU A 510 4.26 -11.75 -25.96
N THR A 511 3.10 -11.36 -25.46
CA THR A 511 1.97 -10.92 -26.25
C THR A 511 1.85 -9.39 -26.19
N ILE A 512 1.67 -8.74 -27.34
CA ILE A 512 1.40 -7.31 -27.46
C ILE A 512 0.16 -7.13 -28.33
N LYS A 513 -0.87 -6.47 -27.81
CA LYS A 513 -2.07 -6.07 -28.53
C LYS A 513 -2.21 -4.55 -28.51
N SER A 514 -2.54 -3.92 -29.63
CA SER A 514 -2.79 -2.48 -29.70
C SER A 514 -3.95 -2.16 -30.64
N ASN A 515 -4.67 -1.08 -30.33
CA ASN A 515 -5.62 -0.44 -31.23
C ASN A 515 -4.88 0.45 -32.24
N ALA A 516 -5.55 0.80 -33.34
CA ALA A 516 -5.02 1.73 -34.34
C ALA A 516 -4.86 3.16 -33.76
N ASP A 517 -3.63 3.64 -33.68
CA ASP A 517 -3.28 5.02 -33.30
C ASP A 517 -2.01 5.48 -34.03
N LYS A 518 -1.80 6.81 -34.14
CA LYS A 518 -0.61 7.42 -34.74
C LYS A 518 0.68 7.19 -33.93
N SER A 519 0.60 6.93 -32.62
CA SER A 519 1.78 6.60 -31.80
C SER A 519 2.24 5.15 -31.93
N LEU A 520 1.37 4.27 -32.45
CA LEU A 520 1.60 2.83 -32.62
C LEU A 520 2.85 2.54 -33.47
N GLU A 521 3.07 3.34 -34.51
CA GLU A 521 4.24 3.27 -35.39
C GLU A 521 5.54 3.26 -34.61
N LYS A 522 5.75 4.33 -33.84
CA LYS A 522 6.97 4.55 -33.07
C LYS A 522 7.13 3.47 -31.99
N ARG A 523 6.04 3.03 -31.37
CA ARG A 523 6.03 1.99 -30.32
C ARG A 523 6.42 0.62 -30.88
N CYS A 524 5.75 0.16 -31.93
CA CYS A 524 6.08 -1.10 -32.60
C CYS A 524 7.51 -1.06 -33.17
N PHE A 525 7.89 -0.03 -33.94
CA PHE A 525 9.26 0.06 -34.47
C PHE A 525 10.33 0.06 -33.36
N SER A 526 10.09 0.73 -32.23
CA SER A 526 11.05 0.72 -31.10
C SER A 526 11.17 -0.68 -30.52
N PHE A 527 10.05 -1.37 -30.26
CA PHE A 527 10.04 -2.75 -29.78
C PHE A 527 10.77 -3.71 -30.75
N PHE A 528 10.50 -3.62 -32.04
CA PHE A 528 11.08 -4.50 -33.05
C PHE A 528 12.56 -4.20 -33.35
N ALA A 529 12.98 -2.92 -33.32
CA ALA A 529 14.41 -2.56 -33.39
C ALA A 529 15.20 -3.10 -32.18
N ILE A 530 14.54 -3.18 -31.01
CA ILE A 530 15.11 -3.76 -29.79
C ILE A 530 15.17 -5.29 -29.87
N LEU A 531 14.14 -5.96 -30.42
CA LEU A 531 14.19 -7.41 -30.71
C LEU A 531 15.30 -7.75 -31.73
N ASN A 532 15.48 -6.93 -32.75
CA ASN A 532 16.59 -7.07 -33.70
C ASN A 532 17.98 -7.00 -33.02
N GLY A 533 18.09 -6.26 -31.91
CA GLY A 533 19.31 -6.20 -31.09
C GLY A 533 19.45 -7.36 -30.08
N SER A 534 18.51 -8.30 -30.02
CA SER A 534 18.41 -9.32 -28.96
C SER A 534 18.79 -10.73 -29.41
N ASP A 535 19.04 -11.62 -28.46
CA ASP A 535 19.47 -13.01 -28.71
C ASP A 535 18.32 -14.04 -28.62
N VAL A 536 17.07 -13.54 -28.60
CA VAL A 536 15.83 -14.34 -28.69
C VAL A 536 15.80 -15.23 -29.94
N PHE A 537 16.44 -14.76 -31.02
CA PHE A 537 16.54 -15.43 -32.33
C PHE A 537 18.01 -15.57 -32.72
N HIS A 538 18.75 -16.31 -31.89
CA HIS A 538 20.20 -16.40 -31.93
C HIS A 538 20.75 -17.26 -33.08
N ARG A 539 19.93 -18.10 -33.73
CA ARG A 539 20.38 -18.98 -34.84
C ARG A 539 20.08 -18.39 -36.23
N LEU A 540 19.53 -17.18 -36.31
CA LEU A 540 19.32 -16.52 -37.60
C LEU A 540 20.63 -16.09 -38.28
N PRO A 541 20.70 -16.18 -39.62
CA PRO A 541 21.88 -15.79 -40.38
C PRO A 541 22.09 -14.27 -40.46
N ASP A 542 21.02 -13.48 -40.37
CA ASP A 542 21.05 -12.02 -40.41
C ASP A 542 19.87 -11.46 -39.60
N LYS A 543 20.11 -10.56 -38.64
CA LYS A 543 19.04 -9.97 -37.84
C LYS A 543 18.20 -8.95 -38.66
N GLU A 544 18.75 -8.35 -39.73
CA GLU A 544 18.05 -7.43 -40.66
C GLU A 544 16.80 -8.03 -41.34
N ILE A 545 16.66 -9.37 -41.31
CA ILE A 545 15.42 -10.07 -41.69
C ILE A 545 14.23 -9.53 -40.89
N PHE A 546 14.37 -9.32 -39.57
CA PHE A 546 13.32 -8.77 -38.72
C PHE A 546 12.93 -7.35 -39.12
N ILE A 547 13.92 -6.48 -39.35
CA ILE A 547 13.67 -5.10 -39.79
C ILE A 547 12.89 -5.12 -41.10
N SER A 548 13.28 -5.97 -42.05
CA SER A 548 12.60 -6.09 -43.35
C SER A 548 11.18 -6.65 -43.23
N LEU A 549 10.96 -7.67 -42.39
CA LEU A 549 9.63 -8.26 -42.13
C LEU A 549 8.67 -7.22 -41.56
N ILE A 550 9.08 -6.56 -40.48
CA ILE A 550 8.25 -5.59 -39.76
C ILE A 550 8.01 -4.34 -40.62
N SER A 551 9.01 -3.87 -41.37
CA SER A 551 8.82 -2.78 -42.33
C SER A 551 7.79 -3.12 -43.40
N THR A 552 7.75 -4.39 -43.85
CA THR A 552 6.72 -4.85 -44.81
C THR A 552 5.32 -4.71 -44.21
N LEU A 553 5.10 -5.31 -43.03
CA LEU A 553 3.81 -5.27 -42.35
C LEU A 553 3.37 -3.83 -42.04
N TRP A 554 4.33 -2.96 -41.70
CA TRP A 554 4.08 -1.57 -41.39
C TRP A 554 3.75 -0.71 -42.62
N GLU A 555 4.47 -0.90 -43.74
CA GLU A 555 4.11 -0.25 -45.01
C GLU A 555 2.71 -0.69 -45.47
N ASN A 556 2.37 -1.97 -45.33
CA ASN A 556 1.03 -2.49 -45.62
C ASN A 556 -0.03 -1.79 -44.72
N TYR A 557 0.23 -1.67 -43.41
CA TYR A 557 -0.64 -0.98 -42.47
C TYR A 557 -0.88 0.49 -42.84
N GLN A 558 0.19 1.26 -43.12
CA GLN A 558 0.07 2.67 -43.48
C GLN A 558 -0.71 2.89 -44.79
N ASN A 559 -0.59 1.97 -45.75
CA ASN A 559 -1.36 2.02 -46.99
C ASN A 559 -2.85 1.67 -46.78
N ASP A 560 -3.18 0.82 -45.81
CA ASP A 560 -4.54 0.35 -45.51
C ASP A 560 -5.22 1.07 -44.31
N PHE A 561 -4.51 1.98 -43.63
CA PHE A 561 -4.97 2.72 -42.44
C PHE A 561 -6.27 3.53 -42.67
N LYS A 562 -6.62 3.81 -43.93
CA LYS A 562 -7.88 4.49 -44.30
C LYS A 562 -9.11 3.57 -44.27
N HIS A 563 -8.91 2.25 -44.20
CA HIS A 563 -9.96 1.25 -44.33
C HIS A 563 -10.07 0.32 -43.11
N GLN A 564 -9.04 0.24 -42.25
CA GLN A 564 -9.05 -0.61 -41.06
C GLN A 564 -9.06 0.20 -39.74
N SER A 565 -9.85 -0.27 -38.78
CA SER A 565 -9.85 0.18 -37.38
C SER A 565 -9.04 -0.74 -36.44
N GLN A 566 -8.41 -1.79 -37.00
CA GLN A 566 -7.63 -2.79 -36.27
C GLN A 566 -6.17 -2.33 -36.14
N GLY A 567 -5.56 -2.57 -34.97
CA GLY A 567 -4.12 -2.42 -34.78
C GLY A 567 -3.40 -3.77 -34.86
N PHE A 568 -2.36 -3.98 -34.04
CA PHE A 568 -1.56 -5.20 -34.07
C PHE A 568 -1.86 -6.13 -32.89
N LEU A 569 -1.82 -7.43 -33.14
CA LEU A 569 -1.60 -8.50 -32.16
C LEU A 569 -0.28 -9.20 -32.53
N ILE A 570 0.68 -9.20 -31.63
CA ILE A 570 2.00 -9.82 -31.77
C ILE A 570 2.14 -10.83 -30.65
N THR A 571 2.55 -12.07 -30.93
CA THR A 571 2.86 -13.08 -29.92
C THR A 571 4.23 -13.66 -30.23
N LEU A 572 5.16 -13.52 -29.29
CA LEU A 572 6.53 -13.99 -29.37
C LEU A 572 6.75 -15.07 -28.32
N THR A 573 6.98 -16.29 -28.76
CA THR A 573 7.25 -17.48 -27.96
C THR A 573 8.73 -17.82 -28.11
N ALA A 574 9.46 -18.08 -27.03
CA ALA A 574 10.90 -18.40 -27.10
C ALA A 574 11.32 -19.41 -26.03
N SER A 575 12.23 -20.32 -26.41
CA SER A 575 12.73 -21.44 -25.62
C SER A 575 14.19 -21.75 -25.97
N ALA A 576 14.79 -22.73 -25.28
CA ALA A 576 16.18 -23.14 -25.55
C ALA A 576 16.38 -23.77 -26.95
N GLU A 577 15.32 -24.31 -27.58
CA GLU A 577 15.39 -25.05 -28.84
C GLU A 577 14.61 -24.40 -29.99
N SER A 578 13.64 -23.53 -29.69
CA SER A 578 12.80 -22.85 -30.68
C SER A 578 12.29 -21.47 -30.24
N SER A 579 12.06 -20.61 -31.23
CA SER A 579 11.42 -19.29 -31.09
C SER A 579 10.40 -19.08 -32.21
N GLU A 580 9.19 -18.63 -31.89
CA GLU A 580 8.10 -18.33 -32.83
C GLU A 580 7.61 -16.88 -32.61
N MET A 581 7.48 -16.09 -33.68
CA MET A 581 6.79 -14.80 -33.69
C MET A 581 5.57 -14.87 -34.62
N LYS A 582 4.37 -14.75 -34.05
CA LYS A 582 3.12 -14.52 -34.77
C LYS A 582 2.79 -13.03 -34.76
N VAL A 583 2.38 -12.49 -35.90
CA VAL A 583 1.87 -11.12 -36.04
C VAL A 583 0.55 -11.18 -36.80
N PHE A 584 -0.51 -10.63 -36.22
CA PHE A 584 -1.82 -10.49 -36.82
C PHE A 584 -2.24 -9.01 -36.78
N GLN A 585 -2.78 -8.52 -37.88
CA GLN A 585 -3.42 -7.20 -37.96
C GLN A 585 -4.83 -7.33 -38.54
N SER A 586 -4.97 -8.11 -39.61
CA SER A 586 -6.25 -8.48 -40.20
C SER A 586 -6.16 -9.83 -40.91
N GLU A 587 -7.29 -10.38 -41.37
CA GLU A 587 -7.33 -11.65 -42.13
C GLU A 587 -6.44 -11.63 -43.38
N ILE A 588 -6.15 -10.43 -43.91
CA ILE A 588 -5.35 -10.23 -45.11
C ILE A 588 -3.94 -9.67 -44.82
N ASN A 589 -3.59 -9.32 -43.57
CA ASN A 589 -2.25 -8.89 -43.17
C ASN A 589 -1.81 -9.60 -41.87
N ARG A 590 -1.05 -10.68 -42.02
CA ARG A 590 -0.63 -11.61 -40.96
C ARG A 590 0.68 -12.32 -41.31
N LEU A 591 1.43 -12.75 -40.31
CA LEU A 591 2.75 -13.35 -40.44
C LEU A 591 3.04 -14.34 -39.30
N VAL A 592 3.79 -15.39 -39.62
CA VAL A 592 4.44 -16.31 -38.67
C VAL A 592 5.91 -16.41 -39.05
N PHE A 593 6.78 -16.32 -38.05
CA PHE A 593 8.19 -16.58 -38.18
C PHE A 593 8.59 -17.61 -37.13
N ARG A 594 9.26 -18.69 -37.51
CA ARG A 594 9.70 -19.77 -36.62
C ARG A 594 11.18 -20.03 -36.82
N GLU A 595 11.87 -20.20 -35.72
CA GLU A 595 13.21 -20.73 -35.60
C GLU A 595 13.11 -21.99 -34.73
N GLU A 596 13.59 -23.12 -35.23
CA GLU A 596 13.76 -24.36 -34.47
C GLU A 596 15.21 -24.82 -34.69
N GLY A 597 15.81 -25.52 -33.75
CA GLY A 597 17.00 -26.30 -34.08
C GLY A 597 17.15 -27.56 -33.25
N LYS A 598 17.35 -28.65 -33.98
CA LYS A 598 17.59 -30.01 -33.48
C LYS A 598 18.88 -30.50 -34.12
N ASP A 599 19.67 -31.27 -33.38
CA ASP A 599 20.80 -32.04 -33.91
C ASP A 599 21.75 -31.20 -34.78
N GLU A 600 22.17 -30.03 -34.27
CA GLU A 600 23.05 -29.03 -34.92
C GLU A 600 22.48 -28.36 -36.19
N GLN A 601 21.27 -28.71 -36.64
CA GLN A 601 20.61 -28.09 -37.78
C GLN A 601 19.60 -27.02 -37.35
N THR A 602 19.72 -25.82 -37.93
CA THR A 602 18.72 -24.75 -37.76
C THR A 602 17.68 -24.86 -38.85
N LYS A 603 16.42 -24.93 -38.44
CA LYS A 603 15.25 -24.76 -39.30
C LYS A 603 14.67 -23.36 -39.07
N VAL A 604 14.47 -22.61 -40.14
CA VAL A 604 13.85 -21.28 -40.12
C VAL A 604 12.68 -21.30 -41.09
N GLN A 605 11.48 -20.94 -40.65
CA GLN A 605 10.27 -20.87 -41.49
C GLN A 605 9.60 -19.51 -41.35
N MET A 606 9.15 -18.95 -42.46
CA MET A 606 8.52 -17.64 -42.53
C MET A 606 7.30 -17.72 -43.43
N MET A 607 6.11 -17.71 -42.82
CA MET A 607 4.83 -17.67 -43.53
C MET A 607 4.20 -16.29 -43.40
N ALA A 608 3.57 -15.77 -44.45
CA ALA A 608 2.84 -14.51 -44.37
C ALA A 608 1.69 -14.43 -45.37
N THR A 609 0.72 -13.57 -45.09
CA THR A 609 -0.25 -13.04 -46.06
C THR A 609 -0.28 -11.52 -45.92
N PHE A 610 -0.21 -10.79 -47.02
CA PHE A 610 -0.38 -9.32 -47.02
C PHE A 610 -1.02 -8.80 -48.32
N PRO A 611 -1.70 -7.63 -48.29
CA PRO A 611 -2.12 -6.95 -49.52
C PRO A 611 -0.91 -6.53 -50.34
N TYR A 612 -0.98 -6.69 -51.66
CA TYR A 612 0.11 -6.29 -52.56
C TYR A 612 0.20 -4.78 -52.75
N HIS A 613 1.39 -4.23 -52.54
CA HIS A 613 1.82 -2.98 -53.16
C HIS A 613 3.31 -3.00 -53.53
N LYS A 614 3.76 -1.95 -54.26
CA LYS A 614 5.16 -1.83 -54.73
C LYS A 614 6.19 -1.89 -53.59
N GLY A 615 5.85 -1.34 -52.42
CA GLY A 615 6.63 -1.49 -51.18
C GLY A 615 6.82 -2.95 -50.74
N SER A 616 5.74 -3.72 -50.60
CA SER A 616 5.77 -5.15 -50.23
C SER A 616 6.61 -5.98 -51.20
N GLN A 617 6.57 -5.69 -52.51
CA GLN A 617 7.47 -6.32 -53.50
C GLN A 617 8.95 -6.04 -53.22
N ARG A 618 9.31 -4.78 -52.92
CA ARG A 618 10.68 -4.40 -52.59
C ARG A 618 11.15 -5.09 -51.31
N ALA A 619 10.29 -5.19 -50.31
CA ALA A 619 10.61 -5.80 -49.03
C ALA A 619 10.72 -7.33 -49.13
N LEU A 620 9.86 -8.00 -49.91
CA LEU A 620 10.01 -9.40 -50.32
C LEU A 620 11.38 -9.70 -50.92
N LEU A 621 11.81 -8.88 -51.89
CA LEU A 621 13.12 -9.04 -52.52
C LEU A 621 14.29 -8.81 -51.54
N LYS A 622 14.14 -7.92 -50.55
CA LYS A 622 15.10 -7.79 -49.45
C LYS A 622 15.14 -9.05 -48.58
N LEU A 623 13.99 -9.59 -48.18
CA LEU A 623 13.90 -10.79 -47.33
C LEU A 623 14.59 -12.00 -47.98
N ILE A 624 14.31 -12.22 -49.27
CA ILE A 624 14.98 -13.24 -50.10
C ILE A 624 16.48 -12.94 -50.31
N SER A 625 16.94 -11.72 -50.04
CA SER A 625 18.37 -11.38 -50.03
C SER A 625 19.06 -11.57 -48.67
N HIS A 626 18.35 -11.38 -47.55
CA HIS A 626 18.92 -11.45 -46.20
C HIS A 626 18.90 -12.86 -45.59
N LEU A 627 17.92 -13.70 -45.95
CA LEU A 627 17.84 -15.10 -45.50
C LEU A 627 19.00 -15.99 -46.01
N PHE A 628 19.77 -15.52 -47.00
CA PHE A 628 20.72 -16.33 -47.79
C PHE A 628 22.07 -15.62 -47.98
N THR A 629 22.85 -15.57 -46.90
CA THR A 629 24.14 -14.87 -46.81
C THR A 629 25.32 -15.78 -46.44
N LYS A 630 25.12 -17.11 -46.32
CA LYS A 630 26.16 -18.02 -45.78
C LYS A 630 27.38 -18.14 -46.70
N ASN A 631 27.22 -18.08 -48.03
CA ASN A 631 28.36 -17.89 -48.92
C ASN A 631 27.97 -17.20 -50.25
N PRO A 632 28.33 -15.92 -50.46
CA PRO A 632 28.11 -15.21 -51.73
C PRO A 632 28.71 -15.90 -52.97
N GLN A 633 29.65 -16.84 -52.80
CA GLN A 633 30.26 -17.61 -53.88
C GLN A 633 29.67 -19.02 -54.11
N ASP A 634 28.67 -19.48 -53.33
CA ASP A 634 27.94 -20.70 -53.72
C ASP A 634 27.05 -20.39 -54.93
N PHE A 635 27.45 -20.90 -56.10
CA PHE A 635 26.71 -20.78 -57.34
C PHE A 635 25.27 -21.35 -57.23
N LYS A 636 25.06 -22.39 -56.42
CA LYS A 636 23.74 -23.03 -56.25
C LYS A 636 22.80 -22.21 -55.35
N GLU A 637 23.31 -21.63 -54.25
CA GLU A 637 22.61 -20.63 -53.43
C GLU A 637 22.19 -19.43 -54.26
N ASN A 638 23.10 -18.89 -55.08
CA ASN A 638 22.78 -17.79 -55.98
C ASN A 638 21.71 -18.17 -57.02
N ALA A 639 21.79 -19.35 -57.64
CA ALA A 639 20.82 -19.80 -58.66
C ALA A 639 19.40 -19.94 -58.08
N TRP A 640 19.25 -20.56 -56.91
CA TRP A 640 17.96 -20.66 -56.23
C TRP A 640 17.42 -19.29 -55.81
N ARG A 641 18.28 -18.37 -55.33
CA ARG A 641 17.89 -17.01 -54.99
C ARG A 641 17.40 -16.23 -56.22
N PHE A 642 18.05 -16.36 -57.38
CA PHE A 642 17.57 -15.76 -58.64
C PHE A 642 16.23 -16.34 -59.09
N ALA A 643 16.01 -17.66 -58.94
CA ALA A 643 14.70 -18.27 -59.18
C ALA A 643 13.61 -17.65 -58.29
N CYS A 644 13.88 -17.45 -56.99
CA CYS A 644 12.95 -16.79 -56.07
C CYS A 644 12.70 -15.31 -56.44
N PHE A 645 13.75 -14.56 -56.81
CA PHE A 645 13.63 -13.18 -57.29
C PHE A 645 12.79 -13.06 -58.56
N GLU A 646 12.86 -14.04 -59.47
CA GLU A 646 12.05 -14.08 -60.69
C GLU A 646 10.62 -14.62 -60.42
N ALA A 647 10.39 -15.41 -59.38
CA ALA A 647 9.05 -15.89 -59.02
C ALA A 647 8.14 -14.74 -58.52
N VAL A 648 8.67 -13.86 -57.65
CA VAL A 648 7.95 -12.70 -57.11
C VAL A 648 7.23 -11.86 -58.20
N PRO A 649 7.89 -11.32 -59.25
CA PRO A 649 7.23 -10.52 -60.29
C PRO A 649 6.22 -11.31 -61.15
N GLN A 650 6.35 -12.63 -61.27
CA GLN A 650 5.43 -13.46 -62.05
C GLN A 650 4.12 -13.70 -61.28
N ILE A 651 4.19 -13.84 -59.96
CA ILE A 651 3.02 -14.05 -59.07
C ILE A 651 2.21 -12.76 -58.88
N VAL A 652 2.87 -11.61 -58.94
CA VAL A 652 2.21 -10.29 -58.89
C VAL A 652 1.94 -9.69 -60.27
N ALA A 653 1.99 -10.48 -61.35
CA ALA A 653 1.86 -9.99 -62.72
C ALA A 653 0.61 -9.10 -62.92
N ASN A 654 -0.51 -9.46 -62.29
CA ASN A 654 -1.76 -8.69 -62.25
C ASN A 654 -1.72 -7.52 -61.24
N CYS A 655 -0.58 -6.85 -61.10
CA CYS A 655 -0.26 -5.79 -60.14
C CYS A 655 -1.18 -4.54 -60.14
N THR A 656 -2.05 -4.42 -61.14
CA THR A 656 -3.08 -3.38 -61.25
C THR A 656 -4.39 -3.74 -60.54
N MET A 657 -4.56 -4.99 -60.11
CA MET A 657 -5.70 -5.46 -59.32
C MET A 657 -5.35 -5.53 -57.83
N GLU A 658 -6.36 -5.33 -56.99
CA GLU A 658 -6.30 -5.72 -55.58
C GLU A 658 -6.11 -7.25 -55.49
N GLN A 659 -5.01 -7.65 -54.85
CA GLN A 659 -4.64 -9.04 -54.60
C GLN A 659 -3.84 -9.12 -53.30
N ASN A 660 -4.01 -10.22 -52.57
CA ASN A 660 -3.17 -10.58 -51.45
C ASN A 660 -2.11 -11.56 -51.94
N ILE A 661 -0.92 -11.48 -51.34
CA ILE A 661 0.16 -12.44 -51.54
C ILE A 661 0.27 -13.26 -50.27
N SER A 662 0.17 -14.57 -50.39
CA SER A 662 0.61 -15.51 -49.35
C SER A 662 1.97 -16.08 -49.71
N LEU A 663 2.77 -16.43 -48.70
CA LEU A 663 4.09 -17.03 -48.89
C LEU A 663 4.45 -17.99 -47.76
N ASP A 664 5.35 -18.92 -48.06
CA ASP A 664 6.15 -19.68 -47.10
C ASP A 664 7.61 -19.74 -47.58
N LEU A 665 8.55 -19.26 -46.78
CA LEU A 665 9.98 -19.46 -46.98
C LEU A 665 10.52 -20.34 -45.85
N SER A 666 10.95 -21.56 -46.15
CA SER A 666 11.49 -22.50 -45.17
C SER A 666 12.92 -22.93 -45.51
N ILE A 667 13.85 -22.81 -44.56
CA ILE A 667 15.19 -23.38 -44.60
C ILE A 667 15.22 -24.49 -43.56
N ASP A 668 15.60 -25.71 -43.95
CA ASP A 668 15.69 -26.87 -43.06
C ASP A 668 16.98 -27.63 -43.40
N GLY A 669 18.09 -27.22 -42.77
CA GLY A 669 19.43 -27.66 -43.14
C GLY A 669 19.80 -27.23 -44.57
N ASP A 670 19.92 -28.19 -45.48
CA ASP A 670 20.21 -27.98 -46.90
C ASP A 670 18.95 -27.97 -47.79
N ARG A 671 17.78 -28.37 -47.26
CA ARG A 671 16.48 -28.27 -47.94
C ARG A 671 15.93 -26.85 -47.83
N TRP A 672 15.78 -26.14 -48.94
CA TRP A 672 15.21 -24.79 -48.97
C TRP A 672 13.93 -24.78 -49.80
N CYS A 673 12.82 -24.36 -49.20
CA CYS A 673 11.50 -24.23 -49.84
C CYS A 673 11.10 -22.77 -49.94
N CYS A 674 10.46 -22.43 -51.04
CA CYS A 674 9.82 -21.14 -51.26
C CYS A 674 8.49 -21.38 -51.98
N ILE A 675 7.39 -21.06 -51.31
CA ILE A 675 6.04 -21.00 -51.87
C ILE A 675 5.65 -19.53 -51.91
N PHE A 676 5.05 -19.06 -53.00
CA PHE A 676 4.12 -17.93 -52.92
C PHE A 676 2.85 -18.20 -53.71
N SER A 677 1.72 -17.67 -53.25
CA SER A 677 0.44 -17.68 -53.94
C SER A 677 -0.19 -16.28 -54.00
N SER A 678 -1.01 -16.03 -55.02
CA SER A 678 -1.74 -14.76 -55.22
C SER A 678 -3.25 -14.98 -55.23
N SER A 679 -3.98 -14.14 -54.48
CA SER A 679 -5.45 -14.14 -54.48
C SER A 679 -6.07 -13.37 -55.67
N SER A 680 -5.28 -13.02 -56.69
CA SER A 680 -5.77 -12.31 -57.89
C SER A 680 -6.97 -13.03 -58.53
N LYS A 681 -7.95 -12.26 -59.02
CA LYS A 681 -9.11 -12.82 -59.74
C LYS A 681 -8.77 -13.33 -61.13
N GLU A 682 -7.69 -12.85 -61.74
CA GLU A 682 -7.24 -13.24 -63.09
C GLU A 682 -6.10 -14.26 -63.01
N LYS A 683 -5.92 -15.06 -64.07
CA LYS A 683 -4.80 -16.03 -64.12
C LYS A 683 -3.49 -15.27 -64.37
N ASN A 684 -2.39 -15.75 -63.80
CA ASN A 684 -1.06 -15.23 -64.13
C ASN A 684 -0.45 -16.07 -65.26
N THR A 685 0.20 -15.42 -66.22
CA THR A 685 0.92 -16.12 -67.30
C THR A 685 2.41 -16.12 -66.98
N ILE A 686 2.93 -17.28 -66.57
CA ILE A 686 4.37 -17.45 -66.28
C ILE A 686 5.16 -17.51 -67.59
N ALA A 687 6.12 -16.61 -67.78
CA ALA A 687 6.96 -16.57 -68.98
C ALA A 687 7.95 -17.76 -69.05
N ASP A 688 8.20 -18.28 -70.26
CA ASP A 688 9.09 -19.44 -70.48
C ASP A 688 10.55 -19.19 -70.02
N ARG A 689 11.01 -17.94 -70.08
CA ARG A 689 12.33 -17.54 -69.56
C ARG A 689 12.42 -17.74 -68.03
N SER A 690 11.30 -17.54 -67.34
CA SER A 690 11.18 -17.62 -65.89
C SER A 690 11.12 -19.08 -65.45
N ARG A 691 10.35 -19.93 -66.17
CA ARG A 691 10.38 -21.40 -66.00
C ARG A 691 11.81 -21.95 -66.06
N LYS A 692 12.57 -21.62 -67.10
CA LYS A 692 13.99 -22.02 -67.22
C LYS A 692 14.87 -21.55 -66.06
N MET A 693 14.57 -20.39 -65.48
CA MET A 693 15.30 -19.89 -64.31
C MET A 693 14.92 -20.67 -63.04
N PHE A 694 13.65 -21.01 -62.87
CA PHE A 694 13.16 -21.87 -61.79
C PHE A 694 13.81 -23.26 -61.84
N ASP A 695 13.76 -23.91 -63.00
CA ASP A 695 14.35 -25.24 -63.23
C ASP A 695 15.88 -25.25 -63.02
N SER A 696 16.55 -24.10 -63.19
CA SER A 696 18.00 -23.96 -62.94
C SER A 696 18.36 -23.73 -61.47
N GLY A 697 17.39 -23.25 -60.66
CA GLY A 697 17.61 -22.89 -59.26
C GLY A 697 17.07 -23.92 -58.26
N ALA A 698 16.01 -24.65 -58.59
CA ALA A 698 15.34 -25.59 -57.69
C ALA A 698 15.39 -27.04 -58.21
N GLY A 699 15.41 -28.01 -57.29
CA GLY A 699 15.34 -29.44 -57.60
C GLY A 699 13.91 -29.96 -57.82
N LYS A 700 12.91 -29.29 -57.23
CA LYS A 700 11.47 -29.45 -57.55
C LYS A 700 10.89 -28.06 -57.80
N VAL A 701 10.20 -27.91 -58.94
CA VAL A 701 9.44 -26.73 -59.32
C VAL A 701 7.99 -27.15 -59.52
N HIS A 702 7.05 -26.45 -58.89
CA HIS A 702 5.63 -26.57 -59.19
C HIS A 702 5.03 -25.19 -59.49
N ILE A 703 4.09 -25.15 -60.44
CA ILE A 703 3.34 -23.95 -60.83
C ILE A 703 1.89 -24.41 -61.01
N ALA A 704 0.95 -23.82 -60.26
CA ALA A 704 -0.46 -24.17 -60.37
C ALA A 704 -1.04 -23.82 -61.76
N GLU A 705 -2.11 -24.49 -62.19
CA GLU A 705 -2.73 -24.30 -63.53
C GLU A 705 -3.28 -22.89 -63.79
N ASN A 706 -3.44 -22.09 -62.73
CA ASN A 706 -3.87 -20.69 -62.78
C ASN A 706 -2.66 -19.70 -62.80
N GLY A 707 -1.43 -20.22 -62.65
CA GLY A 707 -0.17 -19.47 -62.52
C GLY A 707 -0.03 -18.62 -61.25
N ARG A 708 -1.00 -18.68 -60.33
CA ARG A 708 -1.04 -17.82 -59.14
C ARG A 708 -0.13 -18.30 -58.03
N SER A 709 0.22 -19.59 -58.04
CA SER A 709 1.04 -20.25 -57.05
C SER A 709 2.29 -20.85 -57.71
N ILE A 710 3.45 -20.66 -57.08
CA ILE A 710 4.74 -21.23 -57.48
C ILE A 710 5.44 -21.75 -56.23
N THR A 711 5.88 -23.02 -56.30
CA THR A 711 6.69 -23.68 -55.27
C THR A 711 8.07 -24.04 -55.84
N LEU A 712 9.13 -23.65 -55.14
CA LEU A 712 10.54 -23.85 -55.50
C LEU A 712 11.27 -24.54 -54.34
N ILE A 713 11.66 -25.81 -54.51
CA ILE A 713 12.38 -26.58 -53.48
C ILE A 713 13.79 -26.96 -53.96
N ARG A 714 14.82 -26.50 -53.25
CA ARG A 714 16.22 -26.97 -53.33
C ARG A 714 16.37 -28.17 -52.40
N ASN A 715 17.10 -29.19 -52.86
CA ASN A 715 17.36 -30.45 -52.14
C ASN A 715 16.07 -31.05 -51.52
N PRO A 716 15.06 -31.43 -52.33
CA PRO A 716 13.84 -32.05 -51.84
C PRO A 716 14.13 -33.37 -51.10
N LYS A 717 13.45 -33.57 -49.97
CA LYS A 717 13.39 -34.83 -49.24
C LYS A 717 12.52 -35.84 -50.01
N PRO A 718 12.58 -37.16 -49.71
CA PRO A 718 11.74 -38.16 -50.38
C PRO A 718 10.25 -37.82 -50.31
N ASP A 719 9.77 -37.35 -49.14
CA ASP A 719 8.38 -36.98 -48.92
C ASP A 719 7.95 -35.80 -49.83
N ASP A 720 8.85 -34.83 -50.08
CA ASP A 720 8.59 -33.72 -51.01
C ASP A 720 8.36 -34.19 -52.46
N MET A 721 8.79 -35.42 -52.82
CA MET A 721 8.55 -36.01 -54.14
C MET A 721 7.17 -36.67 -54.25
N GLU A 722 6.55 -37.04 -53.13
CA GLU A 722 5.23 -37.69 -53.08
C GLU A 722 4.08 -36.71 -52.79
N ILE A 723 4.37 -35.56 -52.18
CA ILE A 723 3.34 -34.56 -51.83
C ILE A 723 2.85 -33.80 -53.08
N VAL A 724 1.54 -33.89 -53.31
CA VAL A 724 0.78 -33.06 -54.27
C VAL A 724 0.83 -31.61 -53.79
N ALA A 725 1.35 -30.70 -54.63
CA ALA A 725 1.56 -29.29 -54.25
C ALA A 725 0.26 -28.56 -53.85
N ASP A 726 -0.90 -28.97 -54.37
CA ASP A 726 -2.21 -28.47 -53.93
C ASP A 726 -2.40 -28.66 -52.40
N LYS A 727 -1.86 -29.73 -51.81
CA LYS A 727 -1.90 -29.95 -50.35
C LYS A 727 -0.93 -29.06 -49.58
N GLU A 728 0.19 -28.66 -50.19
CA GLU A 728 1.13 -27.70 -49.59
C GLU A 728 0.50 -26.29 -49.59
N GLU A 729 -0.18 -25.91 -50.68
CA GLU A 729 -0.93 -24.65 -50.79
C GLU A 729 -2.18 -24.63 -49.89
N GLU A 730 -2.96 -25.72 -49.83
CA GLU A 730 -4.06 -25.87 -48.87
C GLU A 730 -3.56 -25.85 -47.42
N SER A 731 -2.44 -26.52 -47.11
CA SER A 731 -1.84 -26.49 -45.76
C SER A 731 -1.38 -25.08 -45.38
N LEU A 732 -0.73 -24.37 -46.31
CA LEU A 732 -0.30 -22.98 -46.10
C LEU A 732 -1.51 -22.07 -45.86
N HIS A 733 -2.56 -22.20 -46.68
CA HIS A 733 -3.78 -21.42 -46.50
C HIS A 733 -4.52 -21.77 -45.21
N GLN A 734 -4.65 -23.05 -44.84
CA GLN A 734 -5.26 -23.47 -43.57
C GLN A 734 -4.47 -22.99 -42.35
N GLU A 735 -3.15 -23.09 -42.38
CA GLU A 735 -2.31 -22.62 -41.28
C GLU A 735 -2.37 -21.10 -41.15
N LEU A 736 -2.31 -20.35 -42.25
CA LEU A 736 -2.50 -18.90 -42.23
C LEU A 736 -3.93 -18.51 -41.81
N GLU A 737 -4.97 -19.22 -42.26
CA GLU A 737 -6.36 -19.00 -41.85
C GLU A 737 -6.62 -19.30 -40.37
N SER A 738 -5.88 -20.24 -39.78
CA SER A 738 -5.93 -20.50 -38.34
C SER A 738 -5.46 -19.31 -37.50
N LEU A 739 -4.61 -18.43 -38.05
CA LEU A 739 -4.16 -17.19 -37.43
C LEU A 739 -5.25 -16.11 -37.50
N GLN A 740 -6.32 -16.31 -36.74
CA GLN A 740 -7.29 -15.26 -36.42
C GLN A 740 -6.96 -14.67 -35.05
N GLU A 741 -7.32 -13.41 -34.83
CA GLU A 741 -7.17 -12.76 -33.52
C GLU A 741 -7.75 -13.62 -32.39
N ASN A 742 -8.97 -14.13 -32.59
CA ASN A 742 -9.66 -14.96 -31.60
C ASN A 742 -8.95 -16.31 -31.38
N THR A 743 -8.41 -16.94 -32.43
CA THR A 743 -7.68 -18.22 -32.28
C THR A 743 -6.39 -18.02 -31.50
N ILE A 744 -5.59 -17.00 -31.84
CA ILE A 744 -4.33 -16.70 -31.14
C ILE A 744 -4.59 -16.39 -29.66
N LEU A 745 -5.66 -15.63 -29.36
CA LEU A 745 -6.05 -15.34 -27.98
C LEU A 745 -6.62 -16.58 -27.26
N GLN A 746 -7.38 -17.44 -27.94
CA GLN A 746 -7.90 -18.68 -27.39
C GLN A 746 -6.79 -19.69 -27.09
N ASP A 747 -5.81 -19.86 -27.98
CA ASP A 747 -4.64 -20.71 -27.76
C ASP A 747 -3.88 -20.29 -26.50
N LEU A 748 -3.73 -18.97 -26.29
CA LEU A 748 -3.12 -18.40 -25.08
C LEU A 748 -3.98 -18.63 -23.82
N GLU A 749 -5.31 -18.50 -23.90
CA GLU A 749 -6.22 -18.82 -22.78
C GLU A 749 -6.25 -20.33 -22.45
N ASP A 750 -6.15 -21.20 -23.46
CA ASP A 750 -6.12 -22.65 -23.31
C ASP A 750 -4.78 -23.13 -22.73
N GLN A 751 -3.65 -22.51 -23.12
CA GLN A 751 -2.34 -22.71 -22.48
C GLN A 751 -2.38 -22.31 -21.01
N LYS A 752 -2.85 -21.09 -20.69
CA LYS A 752 -3.06 -20.63 -19.30
C LYS A 752 -3.93 -21.58 -18.49
N SER A 753 -4.98 -22.14 -19.11
CA SER A 753 -5.91 -23.07 -18.45
C SER A 753 -5.25 -24.42 -18.13
N LYS A 754 -4.49 -24.99 -19.07
CA LYS A 754 -3.72 -26.23 -18.85
C LYS A 754 -2.66 -26.06 -17.76
N GLU A 755 -1.89 -24.98 -17.81
CA GLU A 755 -0.88 -24.66 -16.79
C GLU A 755 -1.50 -24.50 -15.39
N ALA A 756 -2.68 -23.87 -15.30
CA ALA A 756 -3.41 -23.74 -14.03
C ALA A 756 -3.90 -25.10 -13.50
N GLU A 757 -4.31 -26.01 -14.38
CA GLU A 757 -4.70 -27.38 -14.03
C GLU A 757 -3.51 -28.22 -13.55
N GLU A 758 -2.39 -28.20 -14.29
CA GLU A 758 -1.15 -28.86 -13.90
C GLU A 758 -0.61 -28.34 -12.56
N ARG A 759 -0.64 -27.02 -12.35
CA ARG A 759 -0.32 -26.37 -11.08
C ARG A 759 -1.22 -26.87 -9.95
N SER A 760 -2.53 -26.96 -10.18
CA SER A 760 -3.49 -27.47 -9.19
C SER A 760 -3.17 -28.92 -8.81
N LEU A 761 -2.89 -29.78 -9.79
CA LEU A 761 -2.48 -31.18 -9.58
C LEU A 761 -1.14 -31.29 -8.84
N ARG A 762 -0.18 -30.40 -9.10
CA ARG A 762 1.12 -30.36 -8.42
C ARG A 762 0.99 -29.92 -6.96
N LEU A 763 0.23 -28.85 -6.71
CA LEU A 763 -0.10 -28.37 -5.36
C LEU A 763 -0.86 -29.44 -4.56
N GLN A 764 -1.82 -30.13 -5.19
CA GLN A 764 -2.52 -31.25 -4.57
C GLN A 764 -1.55 -32.37 -4.14
N LYS A 765 -0.61 -32.79 -5.01
CA LYS A 765 0.41 -33.80 -4.64
C LYS A 765 1.32 -33.35 -3.48
N ILE A 766 1.68 -32.07 -3.41
CA ILE A 766 2.47 -31.51 -2.30
C ILE A 766 1.64 -31.52 -1.01
N TYR A 767 0.37 -31.11 -1.10
CA TYR A 767 -0.59 -31.11 -0.01
C TYR A 767 -0.85 -32.53 0.54
N ASP A 768 -1.18 -33.49 -0.32
CA ASP A 768 -1.41 -34.90 0.06
C ASP A 768 -0.18 -35.54 0.72
N LYS A 769 1.03 -35.22 0.24
CA LYS A 769 2.29 -35.68 0.82
C LYS A 769 2.56 -35.04 2.20
N ALA A 770 2.20 -33.77 2.37
CA ALA A 770 2.36 -33.08 3.65
C ALA A 770 1.30 -33.53 4.67
N LEU A 771 0.05 -33.73 4.23
CA LEU A 771 -1.05 -34.25 5.04
C LEU A 771 -0.81 -35.69 5.49
N SER A 772 -0.31 -36.58 4.61
CA SER A 772 0.08 -37.95 5.00
C SER A 772 1.26 -37.96 5.98
N THR A 773 2.22 -37.03 5.83
CA THR A 773 3.31 -36.84 6.80
C THR A 773 2.79 -36.36 8.16
N TYR A 774 1.81 -35.45 8.16
CA TYR A 774 1.15 -34.96 9.38
C TYR A 774 0.39 -36.08 10.10
N ASN A 775 -0.47 -36.80 9.38
CA ASN A 775 -1.27 -37.90 9.94
C ASN A 775 -0.39 -38.96 10.59
N LYS A 776 0.70 -39.36 9.91
CA LYS A 776 1.71 -40.30 10.41
C LYS A 776 2.49 -39.79 11.62
N LYS A 777 2.70 -38.48 11.75
CA LYS A 777 3.45 -37.86 12.87
C LYS A 777 2.64 -37.80 14.17
N TYR A 778 1.31 -37.67 14.07
CA TYR A 778 0.43 -37.45 15.24
C TYR A 778 -0.45 -38.67 15.60
N GLY A 779 -0.19 -39.84 15.00
CA GLY A 779 -0.94 -41.06 15.31
C GLY A 779 -2.36 -41.08 14.73
N PHE A 780 -2.66 -40.21 13.76
CA PHE A 780 -3.81 -40.36 12.88
C PHE A 780 -3.47 -41.38 11.78
N GLU A 781 -3.00 -42.56 12.18
CA GLU A 781 -3.14 -43.71 11.30
C GLU A 781 -4.64 -43.97 11.17
N GLU A 782 -5.12 -44.16 9.95
CA GLU A 782 -6.38 -44.84 9.73
C GLU A 782 -6.17 -46.27 10.23
N ASN A 783 -6.37 -46.48 11.54
CA ASN A 783 -6.48 -47.81 12.12
C ASN A 783 -7.44 -48.60 11.25
N GLU A 784 -7.05 -49.82 10.94
CA GLU A 784 -7.81 -50.79 10.15
C GLU A 784 -9.16 -51.06 10.83
N LEU A 785 -10.13 -50.19 10.59
CA LEU A 785 -11.52 -50.41 10.95
C LEU A 785 -12.09 -51.37 9.91
N GLU A 786 -12.01 -52.64 10.25
CA GLU A 786 -12.78 -53.71 9.62
C GLU A 786 -14.23 -53.25 9.36
N PRO A 787 -14.83 -53.62 8.23
CA PRO A 787 -16.08 -53.05 7.77
C PRO A 787 -17.27 -53.52 8.62
N SER A 788 -17.49 -52.87 9.75
CA SER A 788 -18.71 -52.98 10.53
C SER A 788 -19.80 -52.11 9.90
N GLU A 789 -20.74 -52.78 9.24
CA GLU A 789 -21.93 -52.16 8.68
C GLU A 789 -22.78 -51.52 9.79
N THR A 790 -22.89 -50.19 9.84
CA THR A 790 -24.19 -49.53 10.04
C THR A 790 -24.15 -48.04 9.71
N GLN A 791 -25.05 -47.65 8.80
CA GLN A 791 -25.54 -46.28 8.55
C GLN A 791 -24.48 -45.17 8.38
N LYS A 792 -23.99 -45.03 7.14
CA LYS A 792 -23.38 -43.79 6.65
C LYS A 792 -24.41 -42.64 6.71
N PRO A 793 -24.23 -41.57 7.51
CA PRO A 793 -24.46 -40.24 6.97
C PRO A 793 -23.43 -40.07 5.84
N SER A 794 -23.87 -39.69 4.63
CA SER A 794 -22.94 -39.51 3.52
C SER A 794 -22.04 -38.30 3.75
N ALA A 795 -20.85 -38.54 4.31
CA ALA A 795 -19.76 -37.59 4.24
C ALA A 795 -19.52 -37.27 2.75
N LYS A 796 -19.80 -36.02 2.37
CA LYS A 796 -19.55 -35.52 1.02
C LYS A 796 -18.06 -35.70 0.74
N THR A 797 -17.71 -36.43 -0.31
CA THR A 797 -16.31 -36.55 -0.74
C THR A 797 -15.74 -35.16 -1.05
N LEU A 798 -14.42 -35.00 -0.95
CA LEU A 798 -13.79 -33.70 -1.20
C LEU A 798 -14.09 -33.18 -2.62
N GLU A 799 -14.30 -34.06 -3.60
CA GLU A 799 -14.86 -33.70 -4.92
C GLU A 799 -16.18 -32.94 -4.84
N GLN A 800 -17.10 -33.32 -3.94
CA GLN A 800 -18.39 -32.63 -3.76
C GLN A 800 -18.24 -31.32 -2.98
N ALA A 801 -17.22 -31.19 -2.12
CA ALA A 801 -16.87 -29.92 -1.48
C ALA A 801 -16.19 -28.95 -2.48
N LEU A 802 -15.30 -29.45 -3.34
CA LEU A 802 -14.61 -28.68 -4.37
C LEU A 802 -15.53 -28.34 -5.56
N LYS A 803 -16.50 -29.20 -5.92
CA LYS A 803 -17.59 -28.89 -6.88
C LYS A 803 -18.49 -27.73 -6.42
N ILE A 804 -18.42 -27.30 -5.16
CA ILE A 804 -19.13 -26.09 -4.69
C ILE A 804 -18.37 -24.79 -5.06
N LYS A 805 -17.09 -24.86 -5.47
CA LYS A 805 -16.38 -23.74 -6.13
C LYS A 805 -16.08 -23.98 -7.62
N ILE A 806 -16.13 -25.22 -8.12
CA ILE A 806 -16.16 -25.54 -9.57
C ILE A 806 -17.60 -25.79 -10.05
N MET A 807 -18.43 -24.75 -10.04
CA MET A 807 -19.48 -24.44 -11.04
C MET A 807 -20.46 -23.36 -10.53
N GLN A 808 -20.21 -22.08 -10.84
CA GLN A 808 -21.26 -21.12 -11.29
C GLN A 808 -20.73 -19.99 -12.20
N ARG A 809 -19.70 -20.24 -13.04
CA ARG A 809 -19.91 -19.92 -14.47
C ARG A 809 -20.77 -21.05 -15.04
N LYS A 810 -22.09 -20.95 -14.86
CA LYS A 810 -22.99 -21.75 -15.70
C LYS A 810 -22.70 -21.33 -17.13
N GLN A 811 -22.20 -22.27 -17.96
CA GLN A 811 -22.47 -22.16 -19.39
C GLN A 811 -23.99 -21.98 -19.50
N PRO A 812 -24.47 -20.84 -20.04
CA PRO A 812 -25.88 -20.56 -20.02
C PRO A 812 -26.56 -21.53 -20.98
N ASP A 813 -27.46 -22.35 -20.46
CA ASP A 813 -28.26 -23.28 -21.24
C ASP A 813 -28.89 -22.54 -22.43
N LEU A 814 -28.43 -22.92 -23.64
CA LEU A 814 -28.77 -22.25 -24.89
C LEU A 814 -30.28 -22.27 -25.17
N SER A 815 -31.02 -23.21 -24.57
CA SER A 815 -32.49 -23.23 -24.62
C SER A 815 -33.11 -22.09 -23.80
N HIS A 816 -32.57 -21.81 -22.61
CA HIS A 816 -33.02 -20.73 -21.73
C HIS A 816 -32.58 -19.34 -22.22
N ILE A 817 -31.42 -19.22 -22.88
CA ILE A 817 -31.07 -17.96 -23.58
C ILE A 817 -32.05 -17.68 -24.70
N LYS A 818 -32.39 -18.64 -25.58
CA LYS A 818 -33.36 -18.38 -26.66
C LYS A 818 -34.72 -17.93 -26.10
N LYS A 819 -35.18 -18.52 -25.00
CA LYS A 819 -36.44 -18.12 -24.33
C LYS A 819 -36.34 -16.73 -23.68
N ARG A 820 -35.26 -16.42 -22.96
CA ARG A 820 -35.02 -15.08 -22.39
C ARG A 820 -34.73 -14.01 -23.44
N ARG A 821 -34.08 -14.34 -24.56
CA ARG A 821 -33.81 -13.41 -25.66
C ARG A 821 -35.10 -13.03 -26.38
N ASN A 822 -36.03 -13.97 -26.57
CA ASN A 822 -37.35 -13.64 -27.14
C ASN A 822 -38.21 -12.81 -26.17
N ILE A 823 -38.14 -13.07 -24.86
CA ILE A 823 -38.82 -12.24 -23.85
C ILE A 823 -38.17 -10.85 -23.72
N MET A 824 -36.84 -10.75 -23.71
CA MET A 824 -36.12 -9.46 -23.70
C MET A 824 -36.23 -8.70 -25.02
N LEU A 825 -36.40 -9.36 -26.17
CA LEU A 825 -36.77 -8.72 -27.43
C LEU A 825 -38.22 -8.22 -27.38
N GLY A 826 -39.14 -8.94 -26.74
CA GLY A 826 -40.52 -8.47 -26.52
C GLY A 826 -40.59 -7.26 -25.57
N VAL A 827 -39.93 -7.33 -24.42
CA VAL A 827 -39.85 -6.22 -23.45
C VAL A 827 -39.04 -5.05 -24.03
N GLY A 828 -37.94 -5.32 -24.73
CA GLY A 828 -37.13 -4.33 -25.42
C GLY A 828 -37.87 -3.64 -26.56
N ALA A 829 -38.66 -4.36 -27.35
CA ALA A 829 -39.54 -3.77 -28.36
C ALA A 829 -40.66 -2.92 -27.72
N PHE A 830 -41.25 -3.36 -26.61
CA PHE A 830 -42.24 -2.58 -25.86
C PHE A 830 -41.63 -1.28 -25.29
N PHE A 831 -40.44 -1.36 -24.69
CA PHE A 831 -39.70 -0.18 -24.24
C PHE A 831 -39.22 0.69 -25.40
N PHE A 832 -38.87 0.14 -26.56
CA PHE A 832 -38.49 0.91 -27.74
C PHE A 832 -39.70 1.64 -28.34
N VAL A 833 -40.89 1.03 -28.37
CA VAL A 833 -42.13 1.70 -28.78
C VAL A 833 -42.51 2.82 -27.78
N LEU A 834 -42.36 2.58 -26.47
CA LEU A 834 -42.54 3.63 -25.46
C LEU A 834 -41.50 4.74 -25.57
N LEU A 835 -40.22 4.41 -25.81
CA LEU A 835 -39.13 5.37 -25.96
C LEU A 835 -39.29 6.19 -27.24
N VAL A 836 -39.68 5.59 -28.35
CA VAL A 836 -40.01 6.30 -29.60
C VAL A 836 -41.24 7.19 -29.39
N GLY A 837 -42.28 6.72 -28.71
CA GLY A 837 -43.43 7.55 -28.34
C GLY A 837 -43.05 8.73 -27.44
N PHE A 838 -42.19 8.51 -26.45
CA PHE A 838 -41.71 9.55 -25.54
C PHE A 838 -40.75 10.53 -26.23
N LEU A 839 -39.88 10.07 -27.13
CA LEU A 839 -39.01 10.91 -27.95
C LEU A 839 -39.83 11.71 -28.98
N SER A 840 -40.85 11.13 -29.60
CA SER A 840 -41.80 11.87 -30.46
C SER A 840 -42.55 12.96 -29.70
N TYR A 841 -42.86 12.74 -28.41
CA TYR A 841 -43.46 13.75 -27.55
C TYR A 841 -42.43 14.83 -27.12
N ALA A 842 -41.19 14.42 -26.81
CA ALA A 842 -40.13 15.32 -26.36
C ALA A 842 -39.56 16.22 -27.48
N PHE A 843 -39.45 15.72 -28.71
CA PHE A 843 -38.96 16.50 -29.87
C PHE A 843 -39.99 17.50 -30.43
N LEU A 844 -41.21 17.52 -29.90
CA LEU A 844 -42.19 18.61 -30.12
C LEU A 844 -42.12 19.70 -29.04
N GLY A 845 -41.24 19.58 -28.05
CA GLY A 845 -40.94 20.61 -27.05
C GLY A 845 -39.81 21.54 -27.49
N GLU A 846 -39.91 22.83 -27.16
CA GLU A 846 -39.12 23.91 -27.78
C GLU A 846 -37.63 24.01 -27.38
N ILE A 847 -36.90 24.73 -28.24
CA ILE A 847 -35.43 24.91 -28.35
C ILE A 847 -34.83 25.85 -27.27
N LYS A 848 -33.56 25.60 -26.85
CA LYS A 848 -32.48 26.63 -26.78
C LYS A 848 -31.07 26.09 -26.43
N PRO A 849 -29.99 26.52 -27.12
CA PRO A 849 -28.59 26.19 -26.80
C PRO A 849 -27.76 27.40 -26.27
N THR A 850 -26.68 27.16 -25.51
CA THR A 850 -25.54 28.09 -25.29
C THR A 850 -24.26 27.36 -24.83
N ASN A 851 -23.09 28.02 -24.96
CA ASN A 851 -21.72 27.45 -24.98
C ASN A 851 -20.92 27.52 -23.64
N GLU A 852 -19.66 27.07 -23.72
CA GLU A 852 -18.47 27.33 -22.85
C GLU A 852 -18.36 26.50 -21.53
N GLY A 853 -17.22 25.93 -21.12
CA GLY A 853 -15.90 25.70 -21.77
C GLY A 853 -14.69 26.31 -21.01
N LEU A 854 -13.80 25.50 -20.41
CA LEU A 854 -12.43 25.90 -19.97
C LEU A 854 -11.58 24.75 -19.36
N PHE A 855 -10.28 24.70 -19.69
CA PHE A 855 -9.17 24.25 -18.83
C PHE A 855 -7.84 24.85 -19.36
N LEU A 856 -6.82 24.98 -18.49
CA LEU A 856 -5.52 25.62 -18.78
C LEU A 856 -4.31 24.74 -18.40
N VAL A 857 -3.10 25.20 -18.77
CA VAL A 857 -1.85 24.43 -18.96
C VAL A 857 -0.82 24.64 -17.84
N ASP A 858 0.05 23.65 -17.60
CA ASP A 858 1.27 23.73 -16.77
C ASP A 858 2.58 23.61 -17.60
N THR A 859 3.70 24.15 -17.08
CA THR A 859 5.06 24.10 -17.66
C THR A 859 6.17 24.19 -16.60
N GLU A 860 7.24 23.38 -16.66
CA GLU A 860 8.65 23.54 -16.12
C GLU A 860 9.35 22.14 -16.11
N SER A 861 10.67 21.90 -15.98
CA SER A 861 11.90 22.70 -16.27
C SER A 861 13.18 21.81 -16.34
N PRO A 862 14.23 22.22 -17.08
CA PRO A 862 15.61 21.68 -16.99
C PRO A 862 16.52 22.57 -16.10
N LEU A 863 17.74 22.23 -15.64
CA LEU A 863 18.63 21.06 -15.74
C LEU A 863 19.63 21.12 -14.56
N PHE A 864 20.39 20.05 -14.25
CA PHE A 864 21.48 20.09 -13.24
C PHE A 864 22.71 19.23 -13.62
N VAL A 865 23.90 19.58 -13.10
CA VAL A 865 25.22 18.95 -13.36
C VAL A 865 25.98 18.75 -12.02
N PRO A 866 26.67 17.60 -11.79
CA PRO A 866 27.20 17.24 -10.46
C PRO A 866 28.72 17.45 -10.25
N PRO A 867 29.16 17.52 -8.97
CA PRO A 867 30.44 16.94 -8.51
C PRO A 867 30.30 16.28 -7.10
N ALA A 868 31.28 15.65 -6.44
CA ALA A 868 32.46 14.82 -6.78
C ALA A 868 32.90 14.12 -5.44
N SER A 869 33.69 13.04 -5.48
CA SER A 869 33.91 12.16 -4.31
C SER A 869 35.21 12.39 -3.51
N SER A 870 35.18 12.08 -2.20
CA SER A 870 36.37 11.95 -1.32
C SER A 870 36.19 10.81 -0.31
N GLY A 871 37.23 10.01 -0.07
CA GLY A 871 37.17 8.75 0.71
C GLY A 871 37.26 8.88 2.25
N PRO A 872 37.01 7.79 3.00
CA PRO A 872 36.76 7.83 4.45
C PRO A 872 38.00 7.63 5.34
N GLN A 873 37.98 8.26 6.53
CA GLN A 873 38.86 7.95 7.67
C GLN A 873 38.14 7.02 8.67
N ILE A 874 38.90 6.20 9.41
CA ILE A 874 38.37 5.28 10.42
C ILE A 874 38.17 6.03 11.74
N ALA A 875 36.93 6.08 12.24
CA ALA A 875 36.56 6.77 13.48
C ALA A 875 36.35 5.81 14.65
N ILE A 876 36.69 6.24 15.86
CA ILE A 876 36.48 5.50 17.12
C ILE A 876 34.99 5.54 17.48
N ALA A 877 34.38 4.38 17.70
CA ALA A 877 32.95 4.28 18.03
C ALA A 877 32.64 4.80 19.45
N LEU A 878 31.76 5.81 19.53
CA LEU A 878 31.22 6.33 20.79
C LEU A 878 30.14 5.39 21.35
N PRO A 879 29.93 5.35 22.68
CA PRO A 879 28.86 4.54 23.28
C PRO A 879 27.47 5.08 22.89
N PRO A 880 26.44 4.22 22.82
CA PRO A 880 25.07 4.69 22.58
C PRO A 880 24.57 5.57 23.73
N GLY A 881 23.74 6.56 23.42
CA GLY A 881 23.12 7.41 24.43
C GLY A 881 22.21 6.64 25.40
N PRO A 882 22.09 7.06 26.68
CA PRO A 882 21.28 6.35 27.68
C PRO A 882 19.78 6.30 27.33
N ALA A 883 19.33 7.18 26.45
CA ALA A 883 17.94 7.28 26.01
C ALA A 883 17.67 6.55 24.67
N LYS A 884 18.58 5.67 24.21
CA LYS A 884 18.53 5.05 22.88
C LYS A 884 17.14 4.52 22.52
N ASP A 885 16.60 3.64 23.34
CA ASP A 885 15.36 2.91 23.02
C ASP A 885 14.15 3.87 22.92
N LEU A 886 14.11 4.90 23.77
CA LEU A 886 13.10 5.97 23.72
C LEU A 886 13.23 6.86 22.47
N VAL A 887 14.46 7.18 22.07
CA VAL A 887 14.74 7.96 20.85
C VAL A 887 14.33 7.15 19.62
N GLU A 888 14.68 5.86 19.58
CA GLU A 888 14.33 4.96 18.48
C GLU A 888 12.82 4.74 18.39
N GLU A 889 12.10 4.55 19.51
CA GLU A 889 10.65 4.42 19.54
C GLU A 889 9.95 5.65 18.92
N ILE A 890 10.32 6.86 19.36
CA ILE A 890 9.66 8.09 18.89
C ILE A 890 10.07 8.44 17.45
N CYS A 891 11.32 8.15 17.06
CA CYS A 891 11.72 8.15 15.66
C CYS A 891 10.83 7.20 14.83
N GLN A 892 10.60 5.97 15.30
CA GLN A 892 9.75 4.99 14.61
C GLN A 892 8.31 5.50 14.44
N THR A 893 7.71 6.11 15.47
CA THR A 893 6.36 6.71 15.40
C THR A 893 6.29 7.84 14.38
N ILE A 894 7.29 8.73 14.33
CA ILE A 894 7.39 9.78 13.30
C ILE A 894 7.54 9.17 11.89
N ASN A 895 8.25 8.05 11.76
CA ASN A 895 8.54 7.36 10.50
C ASN A 895 7.41 6.47 9.97
N LEU A 896 6.25 6.48 10.61
CA LEU A 896 5.08 5.74 10.13
C LEU A 896 4.58 6.26 8.77
N GLY A 897 4.87 7.52 8.44
CA GLY A 897 4.61 8.15 7.14
C GLY A 897 3.19 8.74 7.02
N ARG A 898 2.30 8.39 7.95
CA ARG A 898 1.04 9.10 8.19
C ARG A 898 1.34 10.51 8.72
N THR A 899 0.52 11.47 8.33
CA THR A 899 0.49 12.79 8.95
C THR A 899 0.13 12.63 10.42
N LEU A 900 1.03 13.03 11.32
CA LEU A 900 0.73 13.04 12.75
C LEU A 900 -0.24 14.19 13.06
N ASP A 901 -1.24 13.95 13.90
CA ASP A 901 -2.09 15.03 14.41
C ASP A 901 -1.46 15.73 15.64
N HIS A 902 -2.06 16.85 16.05
CA HIS A 902 -1.56 17.65 17.16
C HIS A 902 -1.54 16.89 18.51
N ASP A 903 -2.47 15.94 18.73
CA ASP A 903 -2.58 15.17 19.97
C ASP A 903 -1.56 14.01 20.03
N GLN A 904 -1.31 13.34 18.91
CA GLN A 904 -0.23 12.37 18.77
C GLN A 904 1.14 13.02 18.98
N ILE A 905 1.36 14.20 18.38
CA ILE A 905 2.58 14.99 18.61
C ILE A 905 2.69 15.37 20.09
N ASN A 906 1.59 15.80 20.74
CA ASN A 906 1.56 16.06 22.18
C ASN A 906 1.92 14.82 23.02
N ALA A 907 1.48 13.63 22.64
CA ALA A 907 1.79 12.38 23.35
C ALA A 907 3.28 12.00 23.27
N MET A 908 3.92 12.14 22.12
CA MET A 908 5.39 11.94 22.00
C MET A 908 6.17 13.01 22.77
N ILE A 909 5.69 14.25 22.73
CA ILE A 909 6.15 15.38 23.55
C ILE A 909 6.13 15.01 25.05
N LYS A 910 5.05 14.42 25.60
CA LYS A 910 5.02 13.90 27.01
C LYS A 910 6.24 13.06 27.32
N LYS A 911 6.48 12.07 26.46
CA LYS A 911 7.33 10.92 26.73
C LYS A 911 8.80 11.32 26.71
N LEU A 912 9.18 12.21 25.78
CA LEU A 912 10.50 12.86 25.79
C LEU A 912 10.69 13.76 27.01
N TYR A 913 9.64 14.46 27.46
CA TYR A 913 9.79 15.42 28.55
C TYR A 913 9.89 14.77 29.93
N PHE A 914 9.02 13.80 30.21
CA PHE A 914 8.96 13.08 31.48
C PHE A 914 9.86 11.84 31.53
N CYS A 915 10.77 11.67 30.56
CA CYS A 915 11.80 10.63 30.64
C CYS A 915 12.72 10.82 31.85
N GLU A 916 13.44 9.75 32.20
CA GLU A 916 14.38 9.75 33.32
C GLU A 916 15.44 10.85 33.19
N GLU A 917 15.91 11.37 34.33
CA GLU A 917 16.93 12.42 34.33
C GLU A 917 18.28 11.95 33.74
N SER A 918 18.53 10.63 33.78
CA SER A 918 19.60 9.91 33.08
C SER A 918 19.52 10.09 31.56
N PHE A 919 18.31 10.00 30.99
CA PHE A 919 18.05 10.05 29.55
C PHE A 919 18.25 11.47 28.99
N LYS A 920 17.96 12.49 29.80
CA LYS A 920 18.21 13.91 29.48
C LYS A 920 19.69 14.26 29.30
N ALA A 921 20.63 13.34 29.55
CA ALA A 921 22.02 13.48 29.09
C ALA A 921 22.13 13.46 27.55
N CYS A 922 21.29 12.66 26.87
CA CYS A 922 21.35 12.40 25.43
C CYS A 922 20.98 13.63 24.58
N PRO A 923 21.73 13.97 23.52
CA PRO A 923 21.40 15.07 22.61
C PRO A 923 20.15 14.82 21.75
N ASP A 924 19.90 13.56 21.37
CA ASP A 924 18.82 13.19 20.43
C ASP A 924 17.41 13.49 20.97
N ILE A 925 17.23 13.43 22.30
CA ILE A 925 15.98 13.81 22.98
C ILE A 925 15.59 15.25 22.65
N TYR A 926 16.56 16.17 22.65
CA TYR A 926 16.34 17.58 22.35
C TYR A 926 16.16 17.83 20.84
N ASN A 927 16.84 17.06 19.99
CA ASN A 927 16.63 17.07 18.54
C ASN A 927 15.18 16.65 18.20
N LEU A 928 14.68 15.60 18.83
CA LEU A 928 13.30 15.11 18.68
C LEU A 928 12.27 16.14 19.19
N MET A 929 12.47 16.70 20.38
CA MET A 929 11.63 17.79 20.92
C MET A 929 11.60 18.99 19.96
N GLY A 930 12.75 19.34 19.35
CA GLY A 930 12.86 20.41 18.37
C GLY A 930 11.98 20.20 17.14
N ARG A 931 12.04 19.00 16.53
CA ARG A 931 11.26 18.67 15.34
C ARG A 931 9.77 18.50 15.61
N LEU A 932 9.40 17.87 16.73
CA LEU A 932 7.98 17.68 17.07
C LEU A 932 7.25 19.02 17.17
N PHE A 933 7.86 20.07 17.76
CA PHE A 933 7.28 21.42 17.71
C PHE A 933 7.24 22.01 16.31
N TRP A 934 8.28 21.80 15.51
CA TRP A 934 8.34 22.30 14.14
C TRP A 934 7.24 21.71 13.24
N TYR A 935 6.87 20.45 13.46
CA TYR A 935 5.79 19.77 12.74
C TYR A 935 4.44 20.44 13.00
N LYS A 936 4.15 20.84 14.25
CA LYS A 936 2.91 21.56 14.59
C LYS A 936 2.80 22.90 13.86
N ILE A 937 3.92 23.61 13.69
CA ILE A 937 3.97 24.86 12.90
C ILE A 937 3.63 24.59 11.43
N HIS A 938 4.09 23.46 10.88
CA HIS A 938 3.86 23.10 9.49
C HIS A 938 2.42 22.65 9.22
N LEU A 939 1.85 21.83 10.09
CA LEU A 939 0.49 21.30 9.98
C LEU A 939 -0.57 22.40 10.09
N ASP A 940 -0.42 23.30 11.06
CA ASP A 940 -1.35 24.43 11.25
C ASP A 940 -1.34 25.45 10.08
N GLN A 941 -0.39 25.38 9.14
CA GLN A 941 -0.46 26.17 7.89
C GLN A 941 -1.67 25.78 7.04
N TYR A 942 -2.09 24.51 7.11
CA TYR A 942 -3.24 23.98 6.38
C TYR A 942 -4.50 23.98 7.23
N GLU A 943 -4.39 23.63 8.52
CA GLU A 943 -5.54 23.48 9.43
C GLU A 943 -6.07 24.80 10.01
N LYS A 944 -5.17 25.76 10.30
CA LYS A 944 -5.49 27.09 10.87
C LYS A 944 -6.30 27.06 12.18
N TYR A 945 -6.17 26.00 12.97
CA TYR A 945 -6.80 25.87 14.29
C TYR A 945 -6.10 26.67 15.40
N PHE A 946 -4.85 27.09 15.17
CA PHE A 946 -4.04 27.77 16.18
C PHE A 946 -3.63 29.18 15.75
N SER A 947 -3.42 30.03 16.75
CA SER A 947 -3.12 31.43 16.52
C SER A 947 -1.72 31.60 15.92
N SER A 948 -1.46 32.72 15.24
CA SER A 948 -0.12 33.07 14.75
C SER A 948 0.90 33.14 15.89
N VAL A 949 0.45 33.43 17.10
CA VAL A 949 1.24 33.51 18.33
C VAL A 949 1.59 32.14 18.90
N LEU A 950 0.67 31.18 18.87
CA LEU A 950 0.92 29.81 19.33
C LEU A 950 1.92 29.13 18.37
N ARG A 951 1.76 29.38 17.06
CA ARG A 951 2.73 29.00 16.02
C ARG A 951 4.11 29.64 16.24
N GLU A 952 4.17 30.95 16.48
CA GLU A 952 5.43 31.68 16.72
C GLU A 952 6.09 31.25 18.05
N GLN A 953 5.34 30.61 18.94
CA GLN A 953 5.92 29.95 20.09
C GLN A 953 6.48 28.57 19.82
N TRP A 954 5.77 27.69 19.11
CA TRP A 954 6.34 26.39 18.76
C TRP A 954 7.68 26.58 18.04
N LYS A 955 7.81 27.64 17.23
CA LYS A 955 9.07 28.11 16.64
C LYS A 955 10.16 28.36 17.68
N LYS A 956 9.85 28.98 18.83
CA LYS A 956 10.81 29.24 19.92
C LYS A 956 11.17 27.99 20.72
N GLU A 957 10.19 27.16 21.10
CA GLU A 957 10.50 25.89 21.78
C GLU A 957 11.37 25.00 20.88
N SER A 958 11.06 24.98 19.59
CA SER A 958 11.82 24.26 18.57
C SER A 958 13.27 24.76 18.50
N LEU A 959 13.49 26.07 18.35
CA LEU A 959 14.83 26.69 18.34
C LEU A 959 15.62 26.41 19.63
N LEU A 960 15.00 26.57 20.80
CA LEU A 960 15.65 26.31 22.10
C LEU A 960 16.08 24.84 22.25
N ALA A 961 15.22 23.91 21.85
CA ALA A 961 15.53 22.48 21.90
C ALA A 961 16.68 22.13 20.92
N PHE A 962 16.71 22.74 19.73
CA PHE A 962 17.81 22.57 18.78
C PHE A 962 19.14 23.18 19.28
N GLU A 963 19.12 24.35 19.94
CA GLU A 963 20.31 24.96 20.56
C GLU A 963 20.88 24.07 21.69
N LEU A 964 20.01 23.46 22.51
CA LEU A 964 20.38 22.48 23.53
C LEU A 964 20.94 21.18 22.93
N ALA A 965 20.37 20.70 21.82
CA ALA A 965 20.88 19.56 21.08
C ALA A 965 22.31 19.84 20.56
N LEU A 966 22.54 21.00 19.95
CA LEU A 966 23.87 21.44 19.50
C LEU A 966 24.90 21.48 20.63
N GLN A 967 24.53 22.05 21.78
CA GLN A 967 25.43 22.10 22.94
C GLN A 967 25.83 20.69 23.40
N LYS A 968 24.91 19.72 23.36
CA LYS A 968 25.15 18.33 23.78
C LYS A 968 25.92 17.51 22.73
N TYR A 969 25.63 17.66 21.44
CA TYR A 969 26.44 17.03 20.38
C TYR A 969 27.90 17.51 20.42
N ARG A 970 28.15 18.79 20.72
CA ARG A 970 29.51 19.35 20.92
C ARG A 970 30.29 18.73 22.07
N GLN A 971 29.61 18.17 23.08
CA GLN A 971 30.27 17.45 24.19
C GLN A 971 30.77 16.07 23.76
N ASN A 972 30.28 15.55 22.62
CA ASN A 972 30.76 14.35 21.94
C ASN A 972 30.80 13.07 22.81
N GLN A 973 29.89 12.98 23.79
CA GLN A 973 29.87 11.91 24.80
C GLN A 973 29.21 10.61 24.32
N PHE A 974 28.28 10.70 23.36
CA PHE A 974 27.44 9.60 22.91
C PHE A 974 27.35 9.58 21.38
N HIS A 975 27.14 8.40 20.80
CA HIS A 975 26.70 8.25 19.42
C HIS A 975 25.20 8.58 19.31
N SER A 976 24.82 9.20 18.19
CA SER A 976 23.42 9.52 17.89
C SER A 976 22.69 8.29 17.36
N ASN A 977 21.50 8.01 17.91
CA ASN A 977 20.59 6.98 17.41
C ASN A 977 19.41 7.64 16.65
N PHE A 978 19.56 8.91 16.29
CA PHE A 978 18.53 9.71 15.66
C PHE A 978 18.32 9.27 14.20
N ARG A 979 17.10 8.88 13.85
CA ARG A 979 16.78 8.41 12.50
C ARG A 979 15.35 8.76 12.09
N ILE A 980 15.16 9.83 11.31
CA ILE A 980 13.84 10.26 10.82
C ILE A 980 13.76 10.17 9.29
N ALA A 981 12.68 9.60 8.76
CA ALA A 981 12.34 9.59 7.35
C ALA A 981 11.59 10.88 6.98
N ILE A 982 12.09 11.60 5.97
CA ILE A 982 11.53 12.88 5.51
C ILE A 982 10.26 12.60 4.68
N SER A 983 9.10 12.91 5.26
CA SER A 983 7.78 12.67 4.68
C SER A 983 7.16 13.95 4.10
N GLY A 984 6.21 13.82 3.16
CA GLY A 984 5.63 14.98 2.45
C GLY A 984 4.91 16.01 3.33
N TRP A 985 4.40 15.60 4.49
CA TRP A 985 3.75 16.47 5.48
C TRP A 985 4.74 17.13 6.47
N GLN A 986 6.01 16.73 6.46
CA GLN A 986 7.04 17.22 7.38
C GLN A 986 7.75 18.44 6.80
N ALA A 987 8.17 19.35 7.68
CA ALA A 987 8.77 20.62 7.27
C ALA A 987 10.13 20.46 6.57
N GLU A 988 10.86 19.39 6.91
CA GLU A 988 12.11 18.94 6.29
C GLU A 988 11.97 18.81 4.77
N ARG A 989 10.81 18.37 4.25
CA ARG A 989 10.66 18.16 2.81
C ARG A 989 10.80 19.45 1.99
N ARG A 990 10.66 20.62 2.61
CA ARG A 990 10.91 21.93 1.96
C ARG A 990 12.39 22.37 1.99
N ILE A 991 13.29 21.59 2.60
CA ILE A 991 14.65 22.02 3.01
C ILE A 991 15.73 21.03 2.60
N TYR A 992 15.40 19.75 2.51
CA TYR A 992 16.28 18.72 1.97
C TYR A 992 15.86 18.44 0.52
N PRO A 993 16.82 18.24 -0.39
CA PRO A 993 16.53 17.98 -1.79
C PRO A 993 15.74 16.67 -1.93
N GLU A 994 14.99 16.54 -3.02
CA GLU A 994 13.97 15.49 -3.17
C GLU A 994 14.47 14.04 -3.08
N ASN A 995 15.77 13.85 -3.32
CA ASN A 995 16.50 12.59 -3.21
C ASN A 995 16.89 12.22 -1.75
N GLN A 996 16.87 13.18 -0.82
CA GLN A 996 17.15 12.93 0.59
C GLN A 996 15.85 12.62 1.33
N ASN A 997 15.57 11.34 1.51
CA ASN A 997 14.35 10.82 2.13
C ASN A 997 14.53 10.43 3.61
N GLN A 998 15.72 10.65 4.18
CA GLN A 998 16.04 10.32 5.57
C GLN A 998 17.13 11.25 6.13
N ILE A 999 17.03 11.49 7.43
CA ILE A 999 18.02 12.13 8.29
C ILE A 999 18.47 11.09 9.30
N SER A 1000 19.77 10.83 9.32
CA SER A 1000 20.48 10.00 10.29
C SER A 1000 21.91 10.48 10.35
N TYR A 1001 22.55 10.44 11.51
CA TYR A 1001 23.88 11.01 11.68
C TYR A 1001 24.91 9.92 11.97
N SER A 1002 25.85 9.75 11.05
CA SER A 1002 27.01 8.86 11.21
C SER A 1002 27.99 9.43 12.23
N THR A 1003 28.03 10.76 12.35
CA THR A 1003 28.85 11.52 13.29
C THR A 1003 28.05 12.60 14.00
N ASN A 1004 28.46 12.99 15.21
CA ASN A 1004 27.87 14.15 15.89
C ASN A 1004 28.11 15.46 15.11
N GLN A 1005 29.10 15.51 14.21
CA GLN A 1005 29.33 16.66 13.34
C GLN A 1005 28.25 16.78 12.24
N GLU A 1006 27.80 15.66 11.65
CA GLU A 1006 26.62 15.64 10.78
C GLU A 1006 25.37 16.10 11.54
N ALA A 1007 25.18 15.61 12.78
CA ALA A 1007 24.06 16.01 13.64
C ALA A 1007 24.06 17.52 13.91
N MET A 1008 25.23 18.10 14.20
CA MET A 1008 25.37 19.54 14.40
C MET A 1008 25.07 20.34 13.12
N GLN A 1009 25.63 19.95 11.98
CA GLN A 1009 25.41 20.63 10.70
C GLN A 1009 23.93 20.61 10.28
N ASP A 1010 23.25 19.48 10.51
CA ASP A 1010 21.83 19.33 10.22
C ASP A 1010 20.96 20.23 11.11
N VAL A 1011 21.24 20.25 12.41
CA VAL A 1011 20.54 21.11 13.37
C VAL A 1011 20.80 22.60 13.09
N GLU A 1012 22.03 22.99 12.73
CA GLU A 1012 22.36 24.36 12.30
C GLU A 1012 21.58 24.76 11.03
N LYS A 1013 21.47 23.86 10.04
CA LYS A 1013 20.65 24.06 8.82
C LYS A 1013 19.17 24.25 9.14
N ILE A 1014 18.61 23.47 10.08
CA ILE A 1014 17.20 23.58 10.49
C ILE A 1014 16.95 24.88 11.24
N ILE A 1015 17.84 25.27 12.15
CA ILE A 1015 17.76 26.55 12.88
C ILE A 1015 17.68 27.73 11.91
N GLU A 1016 18.49 27.75 10.84
CA GLU A 1016 18.40 28.81 9.82
C GLU A 1016 17.05 28.85 9.11
N GLN A 1017 16.47 27.69 8.82
CA GLN A 1017 15.21 27.60 8.08
C GLN A 1017 14.04 27.99 8.95
N ILE A 1018 14.01 27.55 10.21
CA ILE A 1018 13.00 27.96 11.20
C ILE A 1018 13.06 29.48 11.42
N LYS A 1019 14.25 30.09 11.43
CA LYS A 1019 14.42 31.55 11.48
C LYS A 1019 13.84 32.28 10.25
N LYS A 1020 13.80 31.65 9.08
CA LYS A 1020 13.23 32.20 7.82
C LYS A 1020 11.69 32.07 7.73
N ILE A 1021 11.03 31.29 8.59
CA ILE A 1021 9.57 31.13 8.58
C ILE A 1021 8.91 32.44 9.07
N THR A 1022 8.28 33.17 8.15
CA THR A 1022 7.39 34.30 8.48
C THR A 1022 6.00 33.78 8.85
N ILE A 1023 5.59 33.96 10.10
CA ILE A 1023 4.27 33.50 10.57
C ILE A 1023 3.27 34.64 10.43
N GLN A 1024 2.26 34.40 9.58
CA GLN A 1024 1.10 35.25 9.33
C GLN A 1024 -0.04 34.93 10.33
#